data_AF-A0A9D6RYQ1-F1
#
_entry.id   AF-A0A9D6RYQ1-F1
#
_cell.length_a   1.000
_cell.length_b   1.000
_cell.length_c   1.000
_cell.angle_alpha   90.00
_cell.angle_beta   90.00
_cell.angle_gamma   90.00
#
_symmetry.space_group_name_H-M   'P 1'
#
loop_
_entity.id
_entity.type
_entity.pdbx_description
1 polymer ?
#
loop_
_entity_poly.entity_id
_entity_poly.type
_entity_poly.pdbx_seq_one_letter_code
_entity_poly.pdbx_strand_id
1 'polypeptide(L)'
;MRVRDFNNLDLSQPTAVTLGTFDGLHRGHQALLDRVKKLVEEKGLRSLVLTFSQPPQNHVDGKLKKKLILPLAKKLELLAEYGIDEVVIVGFQEICAMSPLEFAERVLKERLKAAEVVVGYDCRFGKDRAGDGETLKTLGSSLGFGVTIVEPVMVDGVVVSSTEVRRAIEVGDVERAARLLGYCPFVCGTAIQDERSSRGPGSSRLSLAVHENLVTPDEGLFMVKAGFPGREEPGVLYVRECPRSPGDNKSLELYLLNSGLDEFNGAEIEVKLVRRLQARRSDPVAHPLGEWMRADIEQMQRLPEEGEPMLASRKLQPTFLHQVLTLASRPATRLEGLLQVILERALALTASDAGGGIFVVEIAGQEPALVVSALGGELTDEPINLLTTGKQNPSSPALMVLDSGRPYGINDYEQDASHVPLLAVGRSSLWVPLLEEKRTIGVIHVESSRARHYNEQHLSRLQDLAAEAVWAIDRLRLRERMAEAGTPMEIVGVSRAFLELEREIKRVAACSRAPVLILGERGSGKELAAWAIHCWGNRRDKPFVPVLAAAFADSLFADELFGHVRYAFTDAARERLGKFKAADGGTIFFDEIGDMSPAVQSALLRIVERGELPRIGSDRPLQVDVRVMAATNQDPARLLAEGRLRQDLYDRLSVFEIRVPPLRERREAIPHLATHFLRKHCPEMRRPLMVGCQQLCQTCQNAERVGCATAQFYEALQHYDWPGNVRELENVMLRLLARVPDEPLDVKHVREQLPRGATPVVAPKAEDWTLEAVIRNHIEKVLQVTNDNRSQAAAMLGLPVSTLQGKIKKLGIQVKRASRVVTFLLAINGIPVLAGDISPVSFSH
;
A
#
# COMPACT_ATOMS: atom_id res chain seq x y z
N MET A 1 7.83 -8.26 22.68
CA MET A 1 7.10 -7.94 23.92
C MET A 1 7.44 -8.97 25.00
N ARG A 2 7.81 -8.55 26.21
CA ARG A 2 8.00 -9.42 27.38
C ARG A 2 6.76 -9.38 28.24
N VAL A 3 6.26 -10.54 28.67
CA VAL A 3 5.14 -10.63 29.63
C VAL A 3 5.72 -11.02 30.98
N ARG A 4 5.40 -10.24 32.02
CA ARG A 4 5.90 -10.47 33.37
C ARG A 4 4.75 -10.50 34.38
N ASP A 5 4.92 -11.33 35.39
CA ASP A 5 4.11 -11.28 36.60
C ASP A 5 4.57 -10.10 37.46
N PHE A 6 3.62 -9.36 38.04
CA PHE A 6 3.88 -8.23 38.91
C PHE A 6 4.83 -8.56 40.08
N ASN A 7 4.75 -9.78 40.61
CA ASN A 7 5.57 -10.19 41.76
C ASN A 7 7.03 -10.47 41.39
N ASN A 8 7.31 -10.84 40.13
CA ASN A 8 8.64 -11.21 39.64
C ASN A 8 9.17 -10.19 38.61
N LEU A 9 9.16 -8.92 39.02
CA LEU A 9 9.51 -7.79 38.17
C LEU A 9 10.87 -7.20 38.55
N ASP A 10 11.83 -7.26 37.63
CA ASP A 10 13.11 -6.55 37.72
C ASP A 10 13.28 -5.65 36.49
N LEU A 11 13.15 -4.34 36.70
CA LEU A 11 13.30 -3.31 35.69
C LEU A 11 14.49 -2.42 36.02
N SER A 12 15.46 -2.40 35.11
CA SER A 12 16.69 -1.62 35.24
C SER A 12 16.63 -0.25 34.54
N GLN A 13 15.58 0.02 33.78
CA GLN A 13 15.46 1.21 32.93
C GLN A 13 14.13 1.94 33.19
N PRO A 14 14.10 3.28 33.02
CA PRO A 14 12.87 4.05 33.16
C PRO A 14 11.85 3.73 32.05
N THR A 15 10.57 3.72 32.40
CA THR A 15 9.49 3.31 31.49
C THR A 15 8.44 4.39 31.31
N ALA A 16 7.82 4.43 30.12
CA ALA A 16 6.55 5.08 29.86
C ALA A 16 5.44 4.06 30.10
N VAL A 17 4.65 4.27 31.15
CA VAL A 17 3.66 3.31 31.65
C VAL A 17 2.25 3.73 31.27
N THR A 18 1.41 2.79 30.83
CA THR A 18 -0.04 2.97 30.84
C THR A 18 -0.73 1.87 31.65
N LEU A 19 -1.86 2.22 32.27
CA LEU A 19 -2.59 1.38 33.21
C LEU A 19 -4.01 1.16 32.71
N GLY A 20 -4.51 -0.08 32.73
CA GLY A 20 -5.90 -0.33 32.33
C GLY A 20 -6.28 -1.79 32.20
N THR A 21 -7.58 -2.06 32.05
CA THR A 21 -8.08 -3.42 31.77
C THR A 21 -7.80 -3.83 30.32
N PHE A 22 -7.74 -2.87 29.39
CA PHE A 22 -7.50 -3.10 27.96
C PHE A 22 -8.44 -4.16 27.34
N ASP A 23 -9.64 -4.33 27.90
CA ASP A 23 -10.64 -5.29 27.42
C ASP A 23 -11.24 -4.79 26.10
N GLY A 24 -11.04 -5.57 25.04
CA GLY A 24 -11.44 -5.19 23.68
C GLY A 24 -10.47 -4.28 22.93
N LEU A 25 -9.38 -3.80 23.56
CA LEU A 25 -8.37 -2.93 22.92
C LEU A 25 -8.94 -1.87 21.94
N HIS A 26 -10.08 -1.27 22.27
CA HIS A 26 -10.84 -0.37 21.40
C HIS A 26 -10.13 0.96 21.12
N ARG A 27 -10.67 1.81 20.24
CA ARG A 27 -10.03 3.08 19.83
C ARG A 27 -9.62 3.98 21.00
N GLY A 28 -10.39 4.01 22.09
CA GLY A 28 -9.97 4.66 23.35
C GLY A 28 -8.69 4.09 23.99
N HIS A 29 -8.53 2.77 24.03
CA HIS A 29 -7.31 2.13 24.50
C HIS A 29 -6.12 2.38 23.56
N GLN A 30 -6.36 2.38 22.25
CA GLN A 30 -5.34 2.68 21.25
C GLN A 30 -4.79 4.09 21.40
N ALA A 31 -5.65 5.09 21.69
CA ALA A 31 -5.22 6.44 21.97
C ALA A 31 -4.27 6.54 23.19
N LEU A 32 -4.47 5.70 24.22
CA LEU A 32 -3.53 5.59 25.34
C LEU A 32 -2.19 5.03 24.89
N LEU A 33 -2.21 3.95 24.11
CA LEU A 33 -1.00 3.30 23.61
C LEU A 33 -0.22 4.19 22.64
N ASP A 34 -0.91 4.95 21.78
CA ASP A 34 -0.30 5.93 20.88
C ASP A 34 0.41 7.03 21.65
N ARG A 35 -0.19 7.50 22.75
CA ARG A 35 0.46 8.50 23.61
C ARG A 35 1.68 7.93 24.32
N VAL A 36 1.63 6.68 24.79
CA VAL A 36 2.81 5.99 25.37
C VAL A 36 3.93 5.88 24.33
N LYS A 37 3.63 5.44 23.11
CA LYS A 37 4.61 5.36 22.02
C LYS A 37 5.27 6.69 21.73
N LYS A 38 4.47 7.75 21.64
CA LYS A 38 4.99 9.10 21.42
C LYS A 38 5.96 9.53 22.53
N LEU A 39 5.66 9.21 23.78
CA LEU A 39 6.56 9.50 24.92
C LEU A 39 7.83 8.64 24.90
N VAL A 40 7.72 7.38 24.45
CA VAL A 40 8.89 6.52 24.21
C VAL A 40 9.81 7.12 23.14
N GLU A 41 9.24 7.60 22.04
CA GLU A 41 9.99 8.26 20.96
C GLU A 41 10.61 9.59 21.41
N GLU A 42 9.88 10.41 22.17
CA GLU A 42 10.35 11.71 22.65
C GLU A 42 11.45 11.61 23.73
N LYS A 43 11.41 10.57 24.57
CA LYS A 43 12.23 10.48 25.79
C LYS A 43 13.13 9.25 25.87
N GLY A 44 13.14 8.38 24.86
CA GLY A 44 13.95 7.16 24.83
C GLY A 44 13.61 6.15 25.93
N LEU A 45 12.34 6.12 26.36
CA LEU A 45 11.84 5.23 27.42
C LEU A 45 11.43 3.87 26.87
N ARG A 46 11.23 2.86 27.72
CA ARG A 46 10.53 1.62 27.30
C ARG A 46 9.02 1.74 27.50
N SER A 47 8.24 1.21 26.56
CA SER A 47 6.78 1.14 26.71
C SER A 47 6.37 0.00 27.62
N LEU A 48 5.58 0.30 28.65
CA LEU A 48 5.07 -0.69 29.59
C LEU A 48 3.56 -0.57 29.76
N VAL A 49 2.86 -1.69 29.67
CA VAL A 49 1.42 -1.77 29.94
C VAL A 49 1.19 -2.57 31.23
N LEU A 50 0.63 -1.94 32.25
CA LEU A 50 0.10 -2.63 33.42
C LEU A 50 -1.36 -3.02 33.15
N THR A 51 -1.63 -4.31 33.10
CA THR A 51 -2.98 -4.85 32.88
C THR A 51 -3.33 -5.94 33.88
N PHE A 52 -4.61 -6.32 33.90
CA PHE A 52 -5.14 -7.27 34.86
C PHE A 52 -5.42 -8.61 34.18
N SER A 53 -5.11 -9.70 34.87
CA SER A 53 -5.48 -11.05 34.45
C SER A 53 -7.00 -11.21 34.38
N GLN A 54 -7.73 -10.53 35.28
CA GLN A 54 -9.18 -10.45 35.31
C GLN A 54 -9.66 -9.03 35.63
N PRO A 55 -10.80 -8.55 35.09
CA PRO A 55 -11.27 -7.19 35.35
C PRO A 55 -11.56 -6.95 36.84
N PRO A 56 -11.18 -5.78 37.40
CA PRO A 56 -11.35 -5.44 38.82
C PRO A 56 -12.77 -5.50 39.42
N GLN A 57 -13.82 -5.48 38.61
CA GLN A 57 -15.21 -5.24 39.07
C GLN A 57 -16.13 -6.44 38.87
N ASN A 58 -15.57 -7.63 38.78
CA ASN A 58 -16.22 -8.68 38.02
C ASN A 58 -16.59 -9.90 38.84
N HIS A 59 -16.45 -9.90 40.17
CA HIS A 59 -16.81 -11.05 41.00
C HIS A 59 -17.89 -10.73 42.04
N VAL A 60 -18.98 -11.50 41.97
CA VAL A 60 -19.92 -11.75 43.07
C VAL A 60 -20.11 -13.27 43.08
N ASP A 61 -19.88 -13.93 44.22
CA ASP A 61 -20.01 -15.39 44.38
C ASP A 61 -19.25 -16.24 43.32
N GLY A 62 -18.07 -15.80 42.92
CA GLY A 62 -17.18 -16.57 42.02
C GLY A 62 -17.57 -16.58 40.53
N LYS A 63 -18.62 -15.84 40.13
CA LYS A 63 -19.02 -15.67 38.71
C LYS A 63 -18.69 -14.28 38.17
N LEU A 64 -18.30 -14.24 36.89
CA LEU A 64 -17.98 -13.01 36.16
C LEU A 64 -19.24 -12.17 35.88
N LYS A 65 -19.37 -10.98 36.49
CA LYS A 65 -20.57 -10.10 36.35
C LYS A 65 -20.73 -9.50 34.94
N LYS A 66 -19.64 -9.36 34.16
CA LYS A 66 -19.65 -8.90 32.77
C LYS A 66 -18.72 -9.75 31.93
N LYS A 67 -19.19 -10.24 30.78
CA LYS A 67 -18.42 -11.03 29.81
C LYS A 67 -17.27 -10.21 29.21
N LEU A 68 -16.11 -10.81 29.02
CA LEU A 68 -14.93 -10.21 28.39
C LEU A 68 -15.15 -10.03 26.89
N ILE A 69 -14.58 -8.98 26.31
CA ILE A 69 -14.56 -8.80 24.85
C ILE A 69 -13.46 -9.66 24.24
N LEU A 70 -12.29 -9.72 24.89
CA LEU A 70 -11.12 -10.46 24.42
C LEU A 70 -10.61 -11.46 25.46
N PRO A 71 -10.19 -12.66 25.03
CA PRO A 71 -9.40 -13.53 25.89
C PRO A 71 -8.02 -12.90 26.18
N LEU A 72 -7.41 -13.28 27.31
CA LEU A 72 -6.12 -12.71 27.72
C LEU A 72 -5.02 -12.97 26.69
N ALA A 73 -4.95 -14.18 26.12
CA ALA A 73 -3.98 -14.53 25.09
C ALA A 73 -4.06 -13.56 23.89
N LYS A 74 -5.27 -13.28 23.39
CA LYS A 74 -5.46 -12.37 22.26
C LYS A 74 -5.20 -10.91 22.61
N LYS A 75 -5.50 -10.49 23.84
CA LYS A 75 -5.10 -9.17 24.34
C LYS A 75 -3.59 -8.99 24.30
N LEU A 76 -2.83 -10.00 24.72
CA LEU A 76 -1.35 -9.97 24.68
C LEU A 76 -0.84 -9.95 23.24
N GLU A 77 -1.43 -10.73 22.34
CA GLU A 77 -1.10 -10.72 20.91
C GLU A 77 -1.30 -9.32 20.31
N LEU A 78 -2.46 -8.70 20.51
CA LEU A 78 -2.75 -7.36 19.99
C LEU A 78 -1.83 -6.28 20.60
N LEU A 79 -1.46 -6.38 21.88
CA LEU A 79 -0.49 -5.46 22.49
C LEU A 79 0.92 -5.64 21.90
N ALA A 80 1.30 -6.88 21.55
CA ALA A 80 2.57 -7.17 20.89
C ALA A 80 2.58 -6.62 19.46
N GLU A 81 1.47 -6.76 18.73
CA GLU A 81 1.27 -6.16 17.41
C GLU A 81 1.30 -4.64 17.48
N TYR A 82 0.77 -4.06 18.56
CA TYR A 82 0.89 -2.64 18.84
C TYR A 82 2.34 -2.23 19.17
N GLY A 83 3.30 -3.15 19.28
CA GLY A 83 4.70 -2.80 19.51
C GLY A 83 5.02 -2.36 20.94
N ILE A 84 4.29 -2.87 21.92
CA ILE A 84 4.60 -2.67 23.34
C ILE A 84 5.81 -3.54 23.74
N ASP A 85 6.74 -2.97 24.51
CA ASP A 85 7.96 -3.64 24.93
C ASP A 85 7.69 -4.63 26.06
N GLU A 86 6.98 -4.19 27.10
CA GLU A 86 6.70 -5.00 28.30
C GLU A 86 5.22 -4.91 28.72
N VAL A 87 4.63 -6.05 29.10
CA VAL A 87 3.31 -6.14 29.70
C VAL A 87 3.44 -6.76 31.08
N VAL A 88 2.93 -6.07 32.09
CA VAL A 88 2.90 -6.55 33.46
C VAL A 88 1.47 -6.93 33.80
N ILE A 89 1.27 -8.19 34.18
CA ILE A 89 -0.02 -8.70 34.60
C ILE A 89 -0.06 -8.69 36.12
N VAL A 90 -1.04 -7.98 36.68
CA VAL A 90 -1.23 -7.86 38.14
C VAL A 90 -2.57 -8.49 38.57
N GLY A 91 -2.55 -9.20 39.70
CA GLY A 91 -3.77 -9.64 40.35
C GLY A 91 -4.46 -8.46 41.03
N PHE A 92 -5.77 -8.26 40.82
CA PHE A 92 -6.46 -7.11 41.41
C PHE A 92 -6.32 -7.04 42.94
N GLN A 93 -6.35 -8.21 43.61
CA GLN A 93 -6.18 -8.31 45.06
C GLN A 93 -4.83 -7.80 45.58
N GLU A 94 -3.79 -7.80 44.73
CA GLU A 94 -2.43 -7.41 45.11
C GLU A 94 -2.29 -5.90 45.29
N ILE A 95 -3.13 -5.11 44.60
CA ILE A 95 -3.05 -3.64 44.59
C ILE A 95 -4.33 -2.93 45.06
N CYS A 96 -5.44 -3.65 45.24
CA CYS A 96 -6.73 -3.02 45.58
C CYS A 96 -6.80 -2.41 46.98
N ALA A 97 -5.96 -2.86 47.92
CA ALA A 97 -5.96 -2.37 49.30
C ALA A 97 -5.05 -1.15 49.52
N MET A 98 -4.19 -0.80 48.54
CA MET A 98 -3.23 0.29 48.66
C MET A 98 -3.93 1.65 48.61
N SER A 99 -3.50 2.60 49.43
CA SER A 99 -3.89 4.00 49.25
C SER A 99 -3.38 4.57 47.91
N PRO A 100 -3.95 5.67 47.38
CA PRO A 100 -3.45 6.29 46.14
C PRO A 100 -1.96 6.64 46.19
N LEU A 101 -1.45 7.09 47.35
CA LEU A 101 -0.03 7.39 47.55
C LEU A 101 0.83 6.12 47.49
N GLU A 102 0.47 5.08 48.25
CA GLU A 102 1.20 3.81 48.24
C GLU A 102 1.22 3.16 46.86
N PHE A 103 0.13 3.28 46.09
CA PHE A 103 0.08 2.81 44.71
C PHE A 103 1.07 3.58 43.83
N ALA A 104 1.03 4.91 43.86
CA ALA A 104 1.92 5.73 43.04
C ALA A 104 3.41 5.52 43.39
N GLU A 105 3.73 5.38 44.68
CA GLU A 105 5.10 5.19 45.14
C GLU A 105 5.61 3.76 44.91
N ARG A 106 4.92 2.75 45.46
CA ARG A 106 5.42 1.37 45.44
C ARG A 106 5.23 0.69 44.09
N VAL A 107 4.11 0.96 43.41
CA VAL A 107 3.81 0.33 42.12
C VAL A 107 4.48 1.11 40.99
N LEU A 108 4.14 2.38 40.80
CA LEU A 108 4.58 3.10 39.61
C LEU A 108 6.06 3.50 39.69
N LYS A 109 6.49 4.13 40.80
CA LYS A 109 7.87 4.62 40.93
C LYS A 109 8.86 3.50 41.26
N GLU A 110 8.62 2.72 42.30
CA GLU A 110 9.60 1.74 42.78
C GLU A 110 9.67 0.47 41.92
N ARG A 111 8.52 -0.15 41.64
CA ARG A 111 8.42 -1.41 40.88
C ARG A 111 8.52 -1.17 39.37
N LEU A 112 7.62 -0.33 38.82
CA LEU A 112 7.56 -0.12 37.38
C LEU A 112 8.63 0.84 36.84
N LYS A 113 9.35 1.57 37.71
CA LYS A 113 10.32 2.60 37.30
C LYS A 113 9.73 3.62 36.33
N ALA A 114 8.48 4.03 36.58
CA ALA A 114 7.77 4.97 35.74
C ALA A 114 8.46 6.34 35.72
N ALA A 115 8.87 6.78 34.53
CA ALA A 115 9.30 8.15 34.28
C ALA A 115 8.14 8.99 33.72
N GLU A 116 7.26 8.36 32.95
CA GLU A 116 6.03 8.93 32.42
C GLU A 116 4.88 7.95 32.61
N VAL A 117 3.70 8.45 32.97
CA VAL A 117 2.49 7.66 33.15
C VAL A 117 1.37 8.25 32.29
N VAL A 118 0.75 7.41 31.47
CA VAL A 118 -0.38 7.76 30.62
C VAL A 118 -1.63 7.06 31.16
N VAL A 119 -2.69 7.83 31.37
CA VAL A 119 -3.97 7.31 31.87
C VAL A 119 -5.13 7.91 31.09
N GLY A 120 -6.23 7.16 31.00
CA GLY A 120 -7.49 7.68 30.46
C GLY A 120 -8.15 8.67 31.41
N TYR A 121 -9.00 9.54 30.86
CA TYR A 121 -9.82 10.49 31.62
C TYR A 121 -10.69 9.80 32.70
N ASP A 122 -11.04 8.53 32.52
CA ASP A 122 -11.88 7.72 33.41
C ASP A 122 -11.06 6.88 34.41
N CYS A 123 -9.74 7.07 34.47
CA CYS A 123 -8.85 6.30 35.33
C CYS A 123 -9.22 6.49 36.82
N ARG A 124 -9.34 5.37 37.52
CA ARG A 124 -9.54 5.29 38.97
C ARG A 124 -8.60 4.26 39.58
N PHE A 125 -7.99 4.59 40.71
CA PHE A 125 -7.04 3.70 41.40
C PHE A 125 -7.05 3.91 42.92
N GLY A 126 -6.35 3.03 43.63
CA GLY A 126 -6.30 3.00 45.08
C GLY A 126 -7.56 2.43 45.73
N LYS A 127 -7.47 2.22 47.04
CA LYS A 127 -8.54 1.72 47.89
C LYS A 127 -9.81 2.57 47.69
N ASP A 128 -10.94 1.89 47.54
CA ASP A 128 -12.26 2.50 47.32
C ASP A 128 -12.33 3.43 46.09
N ARG A 129 -11.40 3.30 45.13
CA ARG A 129 -11.27 4.18 43.94
C ARG A 129 -11.07 5.65 44.29
N ALA A 130 -10.43 5.92 45.42
CA ALA A 130 -10.22 7.28 45.93
C ALA A 130 -9.29 8.14 45.04
N GLY A 131 -8.43 7.53 44.22
CA GLY A 131 -7.53 8.24 43.31
C GLY A 131 -8.06 8.33 41.87
N ASP A 132 -7.74 9.43 41.19
CA ASP A 132 -8.04 9.68 39.78
C ASP A 132 -6.88 10.35 39.03
N GLY A 133 -7.04 10.59 37.72
CA GLY A 133 -5.98 11.13 36.88
C GLY A 133 -5.31 12.40 37.42
N GLU A 134 -6.09 13.32 38.00
CA GLU A 134 -5.57 14.57 38.58
C GLU A 134 -4.87 14.33 39.93
N THR A 135 -5.40 13.42 40.74
CA THR A 135 -4.72 12.93 41.95
C THR A 135 -3.35 12.34 41.58
N LEU A 136 -3.30 11.53 40.53
CA LEU A 136 -2.06 10.90 40.06
C LEU A 136 -1.06 11.92 39.54
N LYS A 137 -1.51 12.96 38.84
CA LYS A 137 -0.68 14.06 38.35
C LYS A 137 -0.06 14.88 39.48
N THR A 138 -0.84 15.11 40.54
CA THR A 138 -0.35 15.77 41.76
C THR A 138 0.71 14.92 42.45
N LEU A 139 0.43 13.62 42.67
CA LEU A 139 1.36 12.68 43.29
C LEU A 139 2.63 12.47 42.44
N GLY A 140 2.49 12.36 41.12
CA GLY A 140 3.61 12.20 40.18
C GLY A 140 4.57 13.38 40.22
N SER A 141 4.06 14.60 40.34
CA SER A 141 4.90 15.80 40.50
C SER A 141 5.73 15.76 41.79
N SER A 142 5.18 15.24 42.89
CA SER A 142 5.92 15.06 44.15
C SER A 142 6.89 13.86 44.11
N LEU A 143 6.53 12.80 43.39
CA LEU A 143 7.28 11.55 43.32
C LEU A 143 8.34 11.53 42.22
N GLY A 144 8.31 12.48 41.27
CA GLY A 144 9.33 12.66 40.24
C GLY A 144 9.04 11.96 38.91
N PHE A 145 7.77 11.79 38.52
CA PHE A 145 7.38 11.24 37.22
C PHE A 145 6.26 12.07 36.57
N GLY A 146 6.27 12.15 35.24
CA GLY A 146 5.25 12.87 34.47
C GLY A 146 3.94 12.09 34.36
N VAL A 147 2.82 12.80 34.29
CA VAL A 147 1.49 12.20 34.09
C VAL A 147 0.75 12.90 32.96
N THR A 148 0.31 12.12 31.98
CA THR A 148 -0.55 12.59 30.89
C THR A 148 -1.92 11.93 30.99
N ILE A 149 -2.98 12.75 30.98
CA ILE A 149 -4.37 12.28 30.90
C ILE A 149 -4.83 12.38 29.44
N VAL A 150 -5.34 11.30 28.88
CA VAL A 150 -5.86 11.23 27.51
C VAL A 150 -7.36 11.45 27.51
N GLU A 151 -7.81 12.35 26.65
CA GLU A 151 -9.22 12.69 26.48
C GLU A 151 -10.05 11.54 25.88
N PRO A 152 -11.38 11.49 26.15
CA PRO A 152 -12.26 10.47 25.60
C PRO A 152 -12.29 10.48 24.06
N VAL A 153 -12.19 9.30 23.45
CA VAL A 153 -12.38 9.13 22.01
C VAL A 153 -13.87 9.02 21.70
N MET A 154 -14.35 9.78 20.72
CA MET A 154 -15.75 9.78 20.27
C MET A 154 -15.91 9.09 18.92
N VAL A 155 -16.88 8.19 18.80
CA VAL A 155 -17.29 7.55 17.54
C VAL A 155 -18.81 7.52 17.50
N ASP A 156 -19.40 7.94 16.38
CA ASP A 156 -20.86 8.02 16.21
C ASP A 156 -21.58 8.81 17.32
N GLY A 157 -20.92 9.84 17.87
CA GLY A 157 -21.46 10.68 18.94
C GLY A 157 -21.45 10.03 20.35
N VAL A 158 -20.81 8.87 20.51
CA VAL A 158 -20.70 8.14 21.78
C VAL A 158 -19.24 8.03 22.20
N VAL A 159 -18.98 8.10 23.51
CA VAL A 159 -17.65 7.86 24.09
C VAL A 159 -17.29 6.38 23.95
N VAL A 160 -16.18 6.08 23.29
CA VAL A 160 -15.71 4.72 23.08
C VAL A 160 -15.27 4.11 24.41
N SER A 161 -15.91 3.01 24.80
CA SER A 161 -15.56 2.24 25.99
C SER A 161 -15.82 0.74 25.79
N SER A 162 -15.20 -0.11 26.60
CA SER A 162 -15.50 -1.55 26.63
C SER A 162 -16.98 -1.83 26.93
N THR A 163 -17.70 -0.90 27.58
CA THR A 163 -19.15 -1.07 27.83
C THR A 163 -19.94 -0.92 26.53
N GLU A 164 -19.64 0.10 25.74
CA GLU A 164 -20.33 0.35 24.46
C GLU A 164 -19.97 -0.69 23.40
N VAL A 165 -18.71 -1.13 23.35
CA VAL A 165 -18.29 -2.23 22.47
C VAL A 165 -19.03 -3.51 22.82
N ARG A 166 -19.06 -3.88 24.12
CA ARG A 166 -19.79 -5.07 24.59
C ARG A 166 -21.26 -4.99 24.20
N ARG A 167 -21.90 -3.85 24.44
CA ARG A 167 -23.31 -3.63 24.08
C ARG A 167 -23.55 -3.79 22.57
N ALA A 168 -22.67 -3.24 21.73
CA ALA A 168 -22.79 -3.36 20.28
C ALA A 168 -22.65 -4.82 19.81
N ILE A 169 -21.72 -5.58 20.39
CA ILE A 169 -21.58 -7.01 20.11
C ILE A 169 -22.82 -7.77 20.59
N GLU A 170 -23.27 -7.54 21.83
CA GLU A 170 -24.43 -8.23 22.42
C GLU A 170 -25.71 -8.08 21.61
N VAL A 171 -25.97 -6.91 21.00
CA VAL A 171 -27.14 -6.67 20.14
C VAL A 171 -26.90 -7.07 18.67
N GLY A 172 -25.74 -7.65 18.36
CA GLY A 172 -25.39 -8.09 17.01
C GLY A 172 -25.13 -6.94 16.02
N ASP A 173 -24.87 -5.73 16.49
CA ASP A 173 -24.48 -4.58 15.66
C ASP A 173 -22.97 -4.62 15.38
N VAL A 174 -22.60 -5.55 14.49
CA VAL A 174 -21.21 -5.86 14.11
C VAL A 174 -20.50 -4.63 13.53
N GLU A 175 -21.19 -3.83 12.73
CA GLU A 175 -20.61 -2.65 12.08
C GLU A 175 -20.28 -1.56 13.09
N ARG A 176 -21.18 -1.28 14.03
CA ARG A 176 -20.90 -0.36 15.14
C ARG A 176 -19.79 -0.88 16.03
N ALA A 177 -19.80 -2.16 16.37
CA ALA A 177 -18.72 -2.78 17.15
C ALA A 177 -17.37 -2.63 16.43
N ALA A 178 -17.31 -2.87 15.12
CA ALA A 178 -16.10 -2.70 14.31
C ALA A 178 -15.61 -1.25 14.29
N ARG A 179 -16.51 -0.27 14.16
CA ARG A 179 -16.14 1.16 14.23
C ARG A 179 -15.56 1.54 15.59
N LEU A 180 -16.17 1.08 16.70
CA LEU A 180 -15.70 1.34 18.06
C LEU A 180 -14.34 0.65 18.35
N LEU A 181 -14.16 -0.58 17.85
CA LEU A 181 -12.93 -1.36 18.01
C LEU A 181 -11.80 -0.85 17.12
N GLY A 182 -12.11 -0.40 15.90
CA GLY A 182 -11.11 -0.15 14.86
C GLY A 182 -10.72 -1.41 14.05
N TYR A 183 -11.31 -2.57 14.37
CA TYR A 183 -11.12 -3.84 13.69
C TYR A 183 -12.40 -4.69 13.76
N CYS A 184 -12.55 -5.71 12.92
CA CYS A 184 -13.72 -6.60 12.94
C CYS A 184 -13.83 -7.34 14.29
N PRO A 185 -14.97 -7.26 15.01
CA PRO A 185 -15.14 -8.04 16.22
C PRO A 185 -15.09 -9.54 15.87
N PHE A 186 -14.55 -10.35 16.76
CA PHE A 186 -14.42 -11.78 16.53
C PHE A 186 -14.83 -12.57 17.77
N VAL A 187 -15.16 -13.84 17.55
CA VAL A 187 -15.45 -14.81 18.59
C VAL A 187 -14.38 -15.89 18.53
N CYS A 188 -13.78 -16.22 19.67
CA CYS A 188 -12.84 -17.33 19.79
C CYS A 188 -13.55 -18.53 20.42
N GLY A 189 -13.36 -19.72 19.86
CA GLY A 189 -13.91 -20.94 20.43
C GLY A 189 -13.24 -22.19 19.86
N THR A 190 -13.46 -23.31 20.53
CA THR A 190 -12.99 -24.62 20.07
C THR A 190 -13.99 -25.20 19.09
N ALA A 191 -13.53 -25.62 17.90
CA ALA A 191 -14.36 -26.37 16.98
C ALA A 191 -14.70 -27.75 17.55
N ILE A 192 -15.98 -28.10 17.53
CA ILE A 192 -16.51 -29.40 17.89
C ILE A 192 -17.32 -29.91 16.71
N GLN A 193 -16.94 -31.07 16.22
CA GLN A 193 -17.73 -31.78 15.21
C GLN A 193 -18.91 -32.48 15.87
N ASP A 194 -20.11 -32.26 15.35
CA ASP A 194 -21.31 -32.97 15.82
C ASP A 194 -21.44 -34.30 15.05
N GLU A 195 -21.24 -35.43 15.73
CA GLU A 195 -21.33 -36.79 15.17
C GLU A 195 -22.70 -37.10 14.53
N ARG A 196 -23.74 -36.30 14.83
CA ARG A 196 -25.10 -36.45 14.27
C ARG A 196 -25.37 -35.59 13.05
N SER A 197 -24.44 -34.74 12.61
CA SER A 197 -24.62 -33.88 11.44
C SER A 197 -24.42 -34.68 10.15
N SER A 198 -25.52 -35.28 9.69
CA SER A 198 -25.63 -35.92 8.38
C SER A 198 -25.13 -35.02 7.26
N ARG A 199 -24.29 -35.58 6.38
CA ARG A 199 -23.86 -35.04 5.07
C ARG A 199 -25.05 -34.43 4.30
N GLY A 200 -25.28 -33.14 4.47
CA GLY A 200 -26.08 -32.34 3.55
C GLY A 200 -25.23 -31.95 2.33
N PRO A 201 -25.83 -31.73 1.16
CA PRO A 201 -25.07 -31.46 -0.06
C PRO A 201 -24.42 -30.07 -0.02
N GLY A 202 -23.10 -30.05 0.19
CA GLY A 202 -22.23 -28.93 -0.22
C GLY A 202 -21.86 -27.87 0.82
N SER A 203 -22.07 -28.09 2.12
CA SER A 203 -21.49 -27.26 3.19
C SER A 203 -21.06 -28.10 4.38
N SER A 204 -19.92 -27.78 4.97
CA SER A 204 -19.42 -28.45 6.17
C SER A 204 -19.77 -27.61 7.41
N ARG A 205 -20.27 -28.27 8.46
CA ARG A 205 -20.80 -27.64 9.68
C ARG A 205 -19.91 -27.97 10.88
N LEU A 206 -19.57 -26.95 11.67
CA LEU A 206 -18.87 -27.07 12.95
C LEU A 206 -19.67 -26.39 14.05
N SER A 207 -19.68 -26.97 15.24
CA SER A 207 -20.15 -26.30 16.46
C SER A 207 -18.96 -25.60 17.11
N LEU A 208 -19.13 -24.37 17.57
CA LEU A 208 -18.09 -23.63 18.29
C LEU A 208 -18.41 -23.60 19.78
N ALA A 209 -17.57 -24.23 20.58
CA ALA A 209 -17.59 -24.09 22.02
C ALA A 209 -16.84 -22.80 22.41
N VAL A 210 -17.60 -21.76 22.71
CA VAL A 210 -17.07 -20.49 23.21
C VAL A 210 -16.92 -20.56 24.72
N HIS A 211 -15.82 -20.01 25.25
CA HIS A 211 -15.68 -19.85 26.69
C HIS A 211 -16.84 -19.02 27.27
N GLU A 212 -17.46 -19.50 28.36
CA GLU A 212 -18.65 -18.91 28.99
C GLU A 212 -18.48 -17.42 29.36
N ASN A 213 -17.22 -16.99 29.53
CA ASN A 213 -16.85 -15.66 29.95
C ASN A 213 -16.62 -14.67 28.79
N LEU A 214 -16.75 -15.06 27.52
CA LEU A 214 -16.59 -14.17 26.36
C LEU A 214 -17.94 -13.65 25.86
N VAL A 215 -17.96 -12.39 25.42
CA VAL A 215 -19.14 -11.76 24.82
C VAL A 215 -19.44 -12.42 23.48
N THR A 216 -20.72 -12.72 23.24
CA THR A 216 -21.21 -13.32 22.01
C THR A 216 -22.45 -12.56 21.54
N PRO A 217 -22.64 -12.38 20.22
CA PRO A 217 -23.78 -11.63 19.70
C PRO A 217 -25.11 -12.34 19.97
N ASP A 218 -26.21 -11.60 19.89
CA ASP A 218 -27.57 -12.13 20.03
C ASP A 218 -27.90 -13.18 18.97
N GLU A 219 -29.05 -13.83 19.13
CA GLU A 219 -29.52 -14.83 18.17
C GLU A 219 -29.64 -14.22 16.76
N GLY A 220 -29.06 -14.90 15.79
CA GLY A 220 -29.02 -14.39 14.42
C GLY A 220 -28.03 -15.11 13.52
N LEU A 221 -28.09 -14.74 12.24
CA LEU A 221 -27.13 -15.18 11.22
C LEU A 221 -26.13 -14.05 10.98
N PHE A 222 -24.85 -14.41 10.98
CA PHE A 222 -23.75 -13.49 10.78
C PHE A 222 -22.88 -14.00 9.66
N MET A 223 -22.54 -13.11 8.74
CA MET A 223 -21.48 -13.36 7.77
C MET A 223 -20.13 -13.26 8.48
N VAL A 224 -19.26 -14.24 8.27
CA VAL A 224 -18.01 -14.36 9.02
C VAL A 224 -16.82 -14.73 8.15
N LYS A 225 -15.62 -14.42 8.65
CA LYS A 225 -14.36 -15.02 8.21
C LYS A 225 -13.79 -15.86 9.36
N ALA A 226 -13.70 -17.16 9.20
CA ALA A 226 -13.15 -18.09 10.17
C ALA A 226 -11.65 -18.33 9.92
N GLY A 227 -10.82 -17.92 10.87
CA GLY A 227 -9.38 -18.12 10.88
C GLY A 227 -9.01 -19.46 11.51
N PHE A 228 -8.47 -20.34 10.69
CA PHE A 228 -7.81 -21.59 11.04
C PHE A 228 -6.29 -21.41 11.04
N PRO A 229 -5.52 -22.27 11.71
CA PRO A 229 -4.06 -22.24 11.60
C PRO A 229 -3.60 -22.26 10.13
N GLY A 230 -3.07 -21.13 9.65
CA GLY A 230 -2.56 -20.98 8.28
C GLY A 230 -3.60 -20.72 7.17
N ARG A 231 -4.88 -20.51 7.49
CA ARG A 231 -5.98 -20.33 6.52
C ARG A 231 -7.09 -19.42 7.08
N GLU A 232 -7.74 -18.62 6.25
CA GLU A 232 -8.96 -17.89 6.62
C GLU A 232 -10.07 -18.20 5.61
N GLU A 233 -11.27 -18.50 6.09
CA GLU A 233 -12.39 -18.95 5.25
C GLU A 233 -13.63 -18.11 5.43
N PRO A 234 -14.30 -17.69 4.34
CA PRO A 234 -15.62 -17.10 4.44
C PRO A 234 -16.65 -18.16 4.84
N GLY A 235 -17.60 -17.76 5.67
CA GLY A 235 -18.67 -18.62 6.13
C GLY A 235 -19.85 -17.86 6.71
N VAL A 236 -20.79 -18.62 7.25
CA VAL A 236 -21.96 -18.11 7.98
C VAL A 236 -21.93 -18.69 9.39
N LEU A 237 -21.99 -17.81 10.37
CA LEU A 237 -22.15 -18.17 11.77
C LEU A 237 -23.62 -18.02 12.15
N TYR A 238 -24.22 -19.10 12.60
CA TYR A 238 -25.54 -19.09 13.20
C TYR A 238 -25.42 -19.15 14.72
N VAL A 239 -25.94 -18.13 15.40
CA VAL A 239 -25.94 -18.05 16.85
C VAL A 239 -27.35 -18.29 17.33
N ARG A 240 -27.55 -19.27 18.22
CA ARG A 240 -28.85 -19.65 18.80
C ARG A 240 -28.74 -19.81 20.31
N GLU A 241 -29.77 -19.47 21.06
CA GLU A 241 -29.82 -19.79 22.48
C GLU A 241 -30.03 -21.29 22.71
N CYS A 242 -29.31 -21.89 23.66
CA CYS A 242 -29.49 -23.30 23.98
C CYS A 242 -30.83 -23.50 24.73
N PRO A 243 -31.79 -24.28 24.18
CA PRO A 243 -33.11 -24.46 24.79
C PRO A 243 -33.06 -25.16 26.17
N ARG A 244 -31.97 -25.89 26.44
CA ARG A 244 -31.76 -26.66 27.69
C ARG A 244 -31.10 -25.85 28.79
N SER A 245 -30.61 -24.64 28.52
CA SER A 245 -29.96 -23.75 29.49
C SER A 245 -30.18 -22.28 29.10
N PRO A 246 -31.42 -21.78 29.22
CA PRO A 246 -31.73 -20.39 28.89
C PRO A 246 -30.95 -19.43 29.79
N GLY A 247 -30.22 -18.50 29.18
CA GLY A 247 -29.57 -17.38 29.87
C GLY A 247 -28.03 -17.38 29.90
N ASP A 248 -27.33 -18.51 29.74
CA ASP A 248 -25.86 -18.53 29.85
C ASP A 248 -25.10 -19.21 28.70
N ASN A 249 -25.68 -20.22 28.03
CA ASN A 249 -25.01 -20.95 26.94
C ASN A 249 -25.68 -20.72 25.58
N LYS A 250 -24.99 -20.03 24.68
CA LYS A 250 -25.35 -19.91 23.26
C LYS A 250 -24.68 -21.03 22.47
N SER A 251 -25.42 -21.66 21.57
CA SER A 251 -24.89 -22.59 20.58
C SER A 251 -24.48 -21.79 19.35
N LEU A 252 -23.20 -21.89 18.97
CA LEU A 252 -22.66 -21.25 17.79
C LEU A 252 -22.39 -22.32 16.73
N GLU A 253 -23.06 -22.24 15.59
CA GLU A 253 -22.89 -23.16 14.47
C GLU A 253 -22.24 -22.43 13.30
N LEU A 254 -21.06 -22.86 12.91
CA LEU A 254 -20.29 -22.32 11.79
C LEU A 254 -20.51 -23.18 10.55
N TYR A 255 -20.95 -22.54 9.47
CA TYR A 255 -21.14 -23.14 8.15
C TYR A 255 -20.09 -22.58 7.20
N LEU A 256 -19.20 -23.43 6.69
CA LEU A 256 -18.17 -23.04 5.72
C LEU A 256 -18.51 -23.52 4.31
N LEU A 257 -17.97 -22.80 3.32
CA LEU A 257 -18.19 -23.07 1.90
C LEU A 257 -17.40 -24.28 1.37
N ASN A 258 -16.23 -24.58 1.94
CA ASN A 258 -15.33 -25.61 1.43
C ASN A 258 -15.33 -26.84 2.34
N SER A 259 -15.23 -28.02 1.72
CA SER A 259 -15.17 -29.32 2.41
C SER A 259 -13.75 -29.64 2.86
N GLY A 260 -13.60 -30.04 4.13
CA GLY A 260 -12.31 -30.36 4.76
C GLY A 260 -12.27 -30.12 6.28
N LEU A 261 -13.40 -30.20 6.98
CA LEU A 261 -13.49 -29.77 8.39
C LEU A 261 -13.04 -30.83 9.41
N ASP A 262 -12.82 -32.08 8.96
CA ASP A 262 -12.50 -33.20 9.86
C ASP A 262 -11.14 -33.00 10.57
N GLU A 263 -10.21 -32.26 9.96
CA GLU A 263 -8.87 -32.02 10.52
C GLU A 263 -8.83 -30.94 11.62
N PHE A 264 -9.92 -30.17 11.80
CA PHE A 264 -9.97 -29.03 12.74
C PHE A 264 -10.83 -29.30 13.98
N ASN A 265 -11.30 -30.54 14.18
CA ASN A 265 -12.00 -30.91 15.41
C ASN A 265 -11.05 -30.74 16.61
N GLY A 266 -11.47 -29.97 17.62
CA GLY A 266 -10.65 -29.61 18.78
C GLY A 266 -9.72 -28.41 18.58
N ALA A 267 -9.66 -27.80 17.39
CA ALA A 267 -8.84 -26.61 17.15
C ALA A 267 -9.48 -25.35 17.76
N GLU A 268 -8.66 -24.46 18.33
CA GLU A 268 -9.10 -23.09 18.61
C GLU A 268 -9.17 -22.29 17.31
N ILE A 269 -10.32 -21.65 17.08
CA ILE A 269 -10.63 -20.91 15.86
C ILE A 269 -11.03 -19.48 16.23
N GLU A 270 -10.54 -18.52 15.46
CA GLU A 270 -10.96 -17.13 15.52
C GLU A 270 -12.01 -16.87 14.43
N VAL A 271 -13.23 -16.49 14.79
CA VAL A 271 -14.31 -16.20 13.83
C VAL A 271 -14.62 -14.72 13.83
N LYS A 272 -14.13 -14.01 12.81
CA LYS A 272 -14.37 -12.58 12.61
C LYS A 272 -15.78 -12.36 12.08
N LEU A 273 -16.56 -11.55 12.79
CA LEU A 273 -17.89 -11.13 12.40
C LEU A 273 -17.76 -9.96 11.41
N VAL A 274 -18.29 -10.14 10.21
CA VAL A 274 -18.27 -9.13 9.14
C VAL A 274 -19.55 -8.30 9.18
N ARG A 275 -20.70 -8.96 9.22
CA ARG A 275 -22.02 -8.31 9.18
C ARG A 275 -23.13 -9.24 9.70
N ARG A 276 -24.18 -8.67 10.26
CA ARG A 276 -25.43 -9.39 10.56
C ARG A 276 -26.32 -9.49 9.32
N LEU A 277 -26.79 -10.70 9.02
CA LEU A 277 -27.72 -10.96 7.91
C LEU A 277 -29.16 -10.67 8.34
N GLN A 278 -29.94 -10.01 7.47
CA GLN A 278 -31.36 -9.79 7.71
C GLN A 278 -32.12 -11.10 7.46
N ALA A 279 -32.45 -11.83 8.53
CA ALA A 279 -33.22 -13.06 8.41
C ALA A 279 -34.62 -12.76 7.85
N ARG A 280 -34.97 -13.36 6.69
CA ARG A 280 -36.35 -13.32 6.18
C ARG A 280 -37.27 -14.34 6.86
N ARG A 281 -36.77 -15.42 7.47
CA ARG A 281 -37.58 -16.40 8.22
C ARG A 281 -36.77 -17.15 9.29
N SER A 282 -37.48 -17.58 10.31
CA SER A 282 -37.06 -18.45 11.41
C SER A 282 -36.70 -19.85 10.91
N ASP A 283 -35.49 -20.30 11.26
CA ASP A 283 -34.96 -21.67 11.13
C ASP A 283 -34.18 -22.00 9.82
N PRO A 284 -32.84 -21.99 9.85
CA PRO A 284 -31.96 -22.36 8.73
C PRO A 284 -32.05 -23.85 8.32
N VAL A 285 -32.66 -24.69 9.15
CA VAL A 285 -32.74 -26.15 8.92
C VAL A 285 -33.76 -26.52 7.84
N ALA A 286 -34.70 -25.63 7.49
CA ALA A 286 -35.81 -25.91 6.58
C ALA A 286 -35.55 -25.60 5.09
N HIS A 287 -34.44 -24.94 4.75
CA HIS A 287 -34.09 -24.59 3.35
C HIS A 287 -32.61 -24.89 3.06
N PRO A 288 -32.22 -25.18 1.80
CA PRO A 288 -30.84 -25.49 1.46
C PRO A 288 -29.96 -24.25 1.62
N LEU A 289 -29.37 -24.11 2.81
CA LEU A 289 -28.35 -23.11 3.16
C LEU A 289 -27.29 -22.92 2.08
N GLY A 290 -26.93 -23.99 1.35
CA GLY A 290 -25.92 -23.96 0.30
C GLY A 290 -26.22 -23.01 -0.88
N GLU A 291 -27.48 -22.81 -1.27
CA GLU A 291 -27.80 -21.87 -2.37
C GLU A 291 -27.77 -20.41 -1.90
N TRP A 292 -28.21 -20.15 -0.66
CA TRP A 292 -28.22 -18.79 -0.09
C TRP A 292 -26.81 -18.34 0.30
N MET A 293 -26.01 -19.24 0.88
CA MET A 293 -24.61 -18.99 1.22
C MET A 293 -23.80 -18.59 -0.01
N ARG A 294 -24.01 -19.25 -1.16
CA ARG A 294 -23.25 -18.93 -2.39
C ARG A 294 -23.57 -17.53 -2.92
N ALA A 295 -24.85 -17.13 -2.98
CA ALA A 295 -25.24 -15.82 -3.52
C ALA A 295 -24.75 -14.64 -2.66
N ASP A 296 -24.90 -14.73 -1.34
CA ASP A 296 -24.47 -13.67 -0.41
C ASP A 296 -22.94 -13.61 -0.28
N ILE A 297 -22.23 -14.74 -0.41
CA ILE A 297 -20.76 -14.78 -0.39
C ILE A 297 -20.16 -14.38 -1.74
N GLU A 298 -20.80 -14.67 -2.87
CA GLU A 298 -20.43 -14.08 -4.17
C GLU A 298 -20.56 -12.55 -4.15
N GLN A 299 -21.57 -12.02 -3.43
CA GLN A 299 -21.71 -10.58 -3.23
C GLN A 299 -20.58 -10.02 -2.35
N MET A 300 -20.09 -10.79 -1.37
CA MET A 300 -18.92 -10.44 -0.55
C MET A 300 -17.64 -10.33 -1.38
N GLN A 301 -17.39 -11.23 -2.34
CA GLN A 301 -16.24 -11.13 -3.25
C GLN A 301 -16.31 -9.90 -4.17
N ARG A 302 -17.49 -9.27 -4.31
CA ARG A 302 -17.72 -8.08 -5.15
C ARG A 302 -17.73 -6.77 -4.37
N LEU A 303 -17.82 -6.81 -3.04
CA LEU A 303 -17.76 -5.61 -2.21
C LEU A 303 -16.29 -5.19 -2.04
N PRO A 304 -15.95 -3.89 -2.18
CA PRO A 304 -14.63 -3.40 -1.80
C PRO A 304 -14.38 -3.72 -0.33
N GLU A 305 -13.15 -4.10 0.02
CA GLU A 305 -12.72 -4.38 1.40
C GLU A 305 -12.75 -3.10 2.24
N GLU A 306 -13.95 -2.61 2.60
CA GLU A 306 -14.12 -1.54 3.57
C GLU A 306 -13.98 -2.13 4.97
N GLY A 307 -12.72 -2.24 5.40
CA GLY A 307 -12.36 -2.75 6.71
C GLY A 307 -11.08 -3.58 6.71
N GLU A 308 -10.01 -3.11 6.05
CA GLU A 308 -8.68 -3.59 6.40
C GLU A 308 -8.38 -3.24 7.87
N PRO A 309 -7.75 -4.15 8.63
CA PRO A 309 -7.57 -3.99 10.06
C PRO A 309 -6.61 -2.86 10.42
N MET A 310 -6.86 -2.36 11.62
CA MET A 310 -6.16 -1.43 12.51
C MET A 310 -4.62 -1.48 12.67
N LEU A 311 -3.89 -2.10 11.74
CA LEU A 311 -2.42 -2.13 11.70
C LEU A 311 -1.87 -1.51 10.40
N ALA A 312 -2.58 -0.50 9.87
CA ALA A 312 -2.05 0.42 8.86
C ALA A 312 -1.08 1.47 9.45
N SER A 313 -0.46 1.18 10.60
CA SER A 313 0.85 1.69 10.99
C SER A 313 1.85 0.53 11.10
N ARG A 314 1.84 -0.37 10.11
CA ARG A 314 3.09 -1.04 9.74
C ARG A 314 4.09 0.08 9.47
N LYS A 315 5.02 0.32 10.40
CA LYS A 315 6.40 0.66 10.02
C LYS A 315 6.67 -0.16 8.78
N LEU A 316 6.88 0.50 7.63
CA LEU A 316 7.12 -0.10 6.32
C LEU A 316 8.12 -1.27 6.47
N GLN A 317 7.62 -2.45 6.78
CA GLN A 317 8.30 -3.70 6.55
C GLN A 317 8.07 -3.92 5.07
N PRO A 318 9.11 -3.79 4.24
CA PRO A 318 8.93 -3.93 2.81
C PRO A 318 8.35 -5.31 2.53
N THR A 319 7.20 -5.35 1.84
CA THR A 319 6.65 -6.59 1.26
C THR A 319 7.74 -7.29 0.45
N PHE A 320 7.64 -8.60 0.23
CA PHE A 320 8.66 -9.31 -0.58
C PHE A 320 8.82 -8.63 -1.95
N LEU A 321 7.71 -8.28 -2.60
CA LEU A 321 7.65 -7.43 -3.79
C LEU A 321 8.54 -6.19 -3.68
N HIS A 322 8.47 -5.47 -2.57
CA HIS A 322 9.29 -4.28 -2.36
C HIS A 322 10.79 -4.59 -2.32
N GLN A 323 11.18 -5.66 -1.64
CA GLN A 323 12.57 -6.09 -1.54
C GLN A 323 13.11 -6.48 -2.93
N VAL A 324 12.38 -7.31 -3.67
CA VAL A 324 12.83 -7.76 -5.00
C VAL A 324 12.83 -6.64 -6.05
N LEU A 325 11.86 -5.72 -6.01
CA LEU A 325 11.87 -4.56 -6.90
C LEU A 325 13.03 -3.60 -6.58
N THR A 326 13.31 -3.39 -5.29
CA THR A 326 14.48 -2.59 -4.87
C THR A 326 15.80 -3.25 -5.28
N LEU A 327 15.88 -4.57 -5.28
CA LEU A 327 17.03 -5.32 -5.79
C LEU A 327 17.16 -5.21 -7.31
N ALA A 328 16.07 -5.36 -8.06
CA ALA A 328 16.03 -5.24 -9.52
C ALA A 328 16.50 -3.86 -10.03
N SER A 329 16.19 -2.80 -9.28
CA SER A 329 16.65 -1.44 -9.57
C SER A 329 18.13 -1.18 -9.21
N ARG A 330 18.91 -2.14 -8.69
CA ARG A 330 20.34 -1.87 -8.43
C ARG A 330 21.15 -2.14 -9.71
N PRO A 331 22.06 -1.23 -10.13
CA PRO A 331 22.89 -1.43 -11.32
C PRO A 331 23.69 -2.74 -11.32
N ALA A 332 24.18 -3.15 -10.14
CA ALA A 332 24.98 -4.35 -9.96
C ALA A 332 24.17 -5.67 -9.94
N THR A 333 22.85 -5.60 -9.76
CA THR A 333 22.02 -6.80 -9.77
C THR A 333 21.94 -7.35 -11.18
N ARG A 334 22.24 -8.64 -11.34
CA ARG A 334 22.00 -9.40 -12.57
C ARG A 334 20.84 -10.36 -12.38
N LEU A 335 20.30 -10.88 -13.48
CA LEU A 335 19.14 -11.78 -13.43
C LEU A 335 19.41 -13.00 -12.54
N GLU A 336 20.58 -13.63 -12.65
CA GLU A 336 21.01 -14.74 -11.79
C GLU A 336 20.91 -14.41 -10.29
N GLY A 337 21.45 -13.27 -9.88
CA GLY A 337 21.44 -12.85 -8.48
C GLY A 337 20.04 -12.52 -7.96
N LEU A 338 19.17 -11.97 -8.82
CA LEU A 338 17.77 -11.75 -8.47
C LEU A 338 17.01 -13.08 -8.30
N LEU A 339 17.21 -14.01 -9.23
CA LEU A 339 16.58 -15.33 -9.19
C LEU A 339 17.03 -16.13 -7.98
N GLN A 340 18.29 -16.01 -7.56
CA GLN A 340 18.80 -16.66 -6.35
C GLN A 340 18.04 -16.20 -5.09
N VAL A 341 17.81 -14.89 -4.93
CA VAL A 341 17.03 -14.35 -3.79
C VAL A 341 15.58 -14.83 -3.82
N ILE A 342 14.98 -14.91 -5.01
CA ILE A 342 13.62 -15.44 -5.18
C ILE A 342 13.57 -16.93 -4.83
N LEU A 343 14.57 -17.71 -5.26
CA LEU A 343 14.66 -19.14 -4.99
C LEU A 343 14.79 -19.41 -3.49
N GLU A 344 15.68 -18.71 -2.79
CA GLU A 344 15.83 -18.83 -1.33
C GLU A 344 14.50 -18.56 -0.60
N ARG A 345 13.73 -17.57 -1.07
CA ARG A 345 12.40 -17.30 -0.53
C ARG A 345 11.40 -18.41 -0.86
N ALA A 346 11.44 -18.96 -2.07
CA ALA A 346 10.58 -20.07 -2.48
C ALA A 346 10.79 -21.31 -1.60
N LEU A 347 12.06 -21.67 -1.35
CA LEU A 347 12.42 -22.79 -0.49
C LEU A 347 11.94 -22.58 0.95
N ALA A 348 12.13 -21.37 1.49
CA ALA A 348 11.68 -21.03 2.84
C ALA A 348 10.15 -21.05 2.99
N LEU A 349 9.41 -20.51 2.01
CA LEU A 349 7.93 -20.45 2.04
C LEU A 349 7.26 -21.83 1.96
N THR A 350 7.94 -22.79 1.34
CA THR A 350 7.44 -24.14 1.09
C THR A 350 8.08 -25.19 2.01
N ALA A 351 8.97 -24.77 2.92
CA ALA A 351 9.75 -25.66 3.79
C ALA A 351 10.45 -26.80 3.02
N SER A 352 10.96 -26.48 1.82
CA SER A 352 11.62 -27.44 0.94
C SER A 352 13.06 -27.69 1.39
N ASP A 353 13.39 -28.95 1.66
CA ASP A 353 14.65 -29.38 2.26
C ASP A 353 15.62 -30.03 1.26
N ALA A 354 15.13 -30.55 0.12
CA ALA A 354 16.00 -31.09 -0.93
C ALA A 354 16.59 -29.97 -1.78
N GLY A 355 15.80 -28.90 -2.05
CA GLY A 355 16.24 -27.74 -2.83
C GLY A 355 15.21 -27.31 -3.87
N GLY A 356 15.67 -26.65 -4.94
CA GLY A 356 14.80 -26.22 -6.03
C GLY A 356 15.54 -25.49 -7.14
N GLY A 357 14.79 -24.95 -8.09
CA GLY A 357 15.33 -24.14 -9.17
C GLY A 357 14.34 -23.13 -9.73
N ILE A 358 14.84 -22.07 -10.35
CA ILE A 358 14.04 -21.18 -11.19
C ILE A 358 14.63 -21.19 -12.59
N PHE A 359 13.79 -21.43 -13.58
CA PHE A 359 14.18 -21.47 -14.99
C PHE A 359 13.46 -20.35 -15.72
N VAL A 360 14.20 -19.40 -16.26
CA VAL A 360 13.66 -18.33 -17.10
C VAL A 360 13.91 -18.70 -18.56
N VAL A 361 12.85 -18.71 -19.35
CA VAL A 361 12.91 -19.14 -20.76
C VAL A 361 12.58 -17.99 -21.71
N GLU A 362 13.12 -18.07 -22.92
CA GLU A 362 12.74 -17.23 -24.05
C GLU A 362 12.13 -18.12 -25.13
N ILE A 363 10.94 -17.74 -25.57
CA ILE A 363 10.24 -18.44 -26.66
C ILE A 363 10.56 -17.67 -27.94
N ALA A 364 11.57 -18.12 -28.67
CA ALA A 364 11.93 -17.62 -29.99
C ALA A 364 11.52 -18.67 -31.04
N GLY A 365 10.34 -18.50 -31.64
CA GLY A 365 9.75 -19.51 -32.54
C GLY A 365 8.86 -20.52 -31.81
N GLN A 366 8.97 -21.81 -32.15
CA GLN A 366 8.16 -22.89 -31.56
C GLN A 366 8.82 -23.59 -30.35
N GLU A 367 10.06 -23.23 -29.97
CA GLU A 367 10.81 -23.93 -28.92
C GLU A 367 11.22 -22.97 -27.77
N PRO A 368 10.99 -23.33 -26.49
CA PRO A 368 11.49 -22.56 -25.35
C PRO A 368 13.00 -22.80 -25.17
N ALA A 369 13.79 -21.73 -25.22
CA ALA A 369 15.21 -21.77 -24.90
C ALA A 369 15.43 -21.31 -23.45
N LEU A 370 16.18 -22.09 -22.66
CA LEU A 370 16.60 -21.67 -21.32
C LEU A 370 17.54 -20.46 -21.45
N VAL A 371 17.18 -19.35 -20.80
CA VAL A 371 17.98 -18.12 -20.80
C VAL A 371 18.88 -18.10 -19.58
N VAL A 372 18.30 -18.29 -18.39
CA VAL A 372 19.00 -18.25 -17.11
C VAL A 372 18.32 -19.21 -16.15
N SER A 373 19.11 -19.84 -15.28
CA SER A 373 18.61 -20.62 -14.16
C SER A 373 19.30 -20.27 -12.85
N ALA A 374 18.57 -20.38 -11.74
CA ALA A 374 19.12 -20.43 -10.39
C ALA A 374 18.78 -21.80 -9.79
N LEU A 375 19.72 -22.43 -9.08
CA LEU A 375 19.58 -23.78 -8.53
C LEU A 375 20.03 -23.79 -7.07
N GLY A 376 19.38 -24.60 -6.25
CA GLY A 376 19.75 -24.84 -4.85
C GLY A 376 19.57 -26.32 -4.50
N GLY A 377 20.55 -26.90 -3.81
CA GLY A 377 20.61 -28.33 -3.48
C GLY A 377 21.66 -29.10 -4.29
N GLU A 378 21.88 -30.37 -3.95
CA GLU A 378 22.77 -31.27 -4.69
C GLU A 378 22.06 -31.82 -5.93
N LEU A 379 22.56 -31.43 -7.11
CA LEU A 379 22.01 -31.83 -8.40
C LEU A 379 22.35 -33.30 -8.72
N THR A 380 21.47 -33.97 -9.46
CA THR A 380 21.81 -35.23 -10.13
C THR A 380 22.75 -34.98 -11.32
N ASP A 381 23.43 -36.01 -11.83
CA ASP A 381 24.47 -35.89 -12.87
C ASP A 381 23.99 -35.33 -14.24
N GLU A 382 22.67 -35.09 -14.43
CA GLU A 382 22.10 -34.56 -15.69
C GLU A 382 21.15 -33.34 -15.52
N PRO A 383 21.62 -32.17 -15.05
CA PRO A 383 20.74 -31.02 -14.78
C PRO A 383 20.27 -30.26 -16.03
N ILE A 384 20.99 -30.36 -17.15
CA ILE A 384 20.74 -29.56 -18.38
C ILE A 384 19.76 -30.26 -19.35
N ASN A 385 19.53 -31.56 -19.18
CA ASN A 385 18.68 -32.35 -20.07
C ASN A 385 17.17 -32.07 -19.88
N LEU A 386 16.72 -31.65 -18.69
CA LEU A 386 15.28 -31.50 -18.38
C LEU A 386 14.50 -30.48 -19.23
N LEU A 387 15.18 -29.49 -19.83
CA LEU A 387 14.60 -28.54 -20.78
C LEU A 387 14.97 -28.85 -22.24
N THR A 388 16.09 -29.54 -22.49
CA THR A 388 16.62 -29.80 -23.84
C THR A 388 16.18 -31.15 -24.42
N THR A 389 15.84 -32.15 -23.59
CA THR A 389 15.24 -33.42 -24.03
C THR A 389 13.75 -33.31 -24.32
N GLY A 390 13.16 -32.11 -24.41
CA GLY A 390 11.76 -31.92 -24.81
C GLY A 390 11.39 -32.56 -26.16
N LYS A 391 12.37 -32.81 -27.02
CA LYS A 391 12.20 -33.61 -28.25
C LYS A 391 12.12 -35.13 -28.03
N GLN A 392 12.62 -35.63 -26.90
CA GLN A 392 12.71 -37.05 -26.57
C GLN A 392 11.80 -37.49 -25.42
N ASN A 393 11.32 -36.56 -24.57
CA ASN A 393 10.39 -36.86 -23.49
C ASN A 393 9.35 -35.72 -23.28
N PRO A 394 8.19 -35.75 -23.98
CA PRO A 394 7.14 -34.74 -23.87
C PRO A 394 6.42 -34.72 -22.50
N SER A 395 6.77 -35.64 -21.60
CA SER A 395 6.19 -35.77 -20.25
C SER A 395 6.97 -35.00 -19.17
N SER A 396 7.99 -34.21 -19.54
CA SER A 396 8.76 -33.40 -18.57
C SER A 396 7.85 -32.41 -17.82
N PRO A 397 7.80 -32.43 -16.47
CA PRO A 397 7.00 -31.49 -15.68
C PRO A 397 7.26 -30.02 -16.00
N ALA A 398 8.52 -29.66 -16.28
CA ALA A 398 8.89 -28.31 -16.67
C ALA A 398 8.19 -27.87 -17.97
N LEU A 399 8.17 -28.74 -18.99
CA LEU A 399 7.50 -28.45 -20.27
C LEU A 399 5.98 -28.43 -20.11
N MET A 400 5.42 -29.33 -19.30
CA MET A 400 3.98 -29.34 -19.02
C MET A 400 3.53 -28.01 -18.39
N VAL A 401 4.30 -27.46 -17.45
CA VAL A 401 4.00 -26.15 -16.84
C VAL A 401 4.22 -25.01 -17.83
N LEU A 402 5.30 -25.05 -18.62
CA LEU A 402 5.57 -24.04 -19.64
C LEU A 402 4.45 -23.95 -20.68
N ASP A 403 3.99 -25.09 -21.19
CA ASP A 403 2.97 -25.19 -22.23
C ASP A 403 1.55 -24.94 -21.69
N SER A 404 1.22 -25.50 -20.54
CA SER A 404 -0.13 -25.36 -19.97
C SER A 404 -0.35 -24.03 -19.26
N GLY A 405 0.73 -23.38 -18.79
CA GLY A 405 0.66 -22.22 -17.91
C GLY A 405 -0.02 -22.52 -16.57
N ARG A 406 -0.08 -23.79 -16.15
CA ARG A 406 -0.71 -24.25 -14.90
C ARG A 406 0.33 -24.88 -13.99
N PRO A 407 0.17 -24.76 -12.66
CA PRO A 407 1.06 -25.45 -11.73
C PRO A 407 0.90 -26.96 -11.84
N TYR A 408 1.99 -27.67 -11.54
CA TYR A 408 2.05 -29.12 -11.55
C TYR A 408 2.75 -29.61 -10.29
N GLY A 409 2.20 -30.64 -9.64
CA GLY A 409 2.71 -31.17 -8.38
C GLY A 409 2.89 -32.67 -8.48
N ILE A 410 4.02 -33.17 -7.98
CA ILE A 410 4.30 -34.60 -7.91
C ILE A 410 4.43 -34.97 -6.44
N ASN A 411 3.53 -35.85 -5.99
CA ASN A 411 3.41 -36.21 -4.59
C ASN A 411 4.42 -37.28 -4.17
N ASP A 412 4.83 -38.18 -5.07
CA ASP A 412 5.80 -39.22 -4.75
C ASP A 412 6.47 -39.72 -6.03
N TYR A 413 7.78 -39.50 -6.15
CA TYR A 413 8.55 -39.94 -7.32
C TYR A 413 8.65 -41.45 -7.47
N GLU A 414 8.54 -42.22 -6.38
CA GLU A 414 8.59 -43.69 -6.47
C GLU A 414 7.31 -44.27 -7.10
N GLN A 415 6.21 -43.51 -7.10
CA GLN A 415 4.90 -43.93 -7.62
C GLN A 415 4.61 -43.38 -9.02
N ASP A 416 5.47 -42.49 -9.54
CA ASP A 416 5.30 -41.86 -10.84
C ASP A 416 6.38 -42.33 -11.82
N ALA A 417 5.99 -43.24 -12.71
CA ALA A 417 6.88 -43.88 -13.68
C ALA A 417 7.43 -42.91 -14.76
N SER A 418 6.96 -41.65 -14.80
CA SER A 418 7.35 -40.67 -15.81
C SER A 418 8.43 -39.68 -15.36
N HIS A 419 8.98 -39.85 -14.15
CA HIS A 419 9.73 -38.79 -13.47
C HIS A 419 11.26 -38.95 -13.45
N VAL A 420 11.97 -37.82 -13.49
CA VAL A 420 13.42 -37.69 -13.27
C VAL A 420 13.65 -36.64 -12.18
N PRO A 421 14.12 -37.01 -10.97
CA PRO A 421 14.42 -36.04 -9.92
C PRO A 421 15.57 -35.12 -10.34
N LEU A 422 15.39 -33.81 -10.16
CA LEU A 422 16.43 -32.83 -10.48
C LEU A 422 17.46 -32.75 -9.34
N LEU A 423 17.06 -33.10 -8.11
CA LEU A 423 17.93 -33.13 -6.93
C LEU A 423 18.12 -34.56 -6.41
N ALA A 424 19.33 -34.86 -5.95
CA ALA A 424 19.77 -36.21 -5.60
C ALA A 424 18.92 -36.91 -4.50
N VAL A 425 18.24 -36.12 -3.67
CA VAL A 425 17.44 -36.59 -2.53
C VAL A 425 15.95 -36.27 -2.65
N GLY A 426 15.48 -35.79 -3.80
CA GLY A 426 14.06 -35.44 -4.00
C GLY A 426 13.11 -36.64 -3.94
N ARG A 427 11.95 -36.46 -3.30
CA ARG A 427 10.83 -37.43 -3.29
C ARG A 427 9.48 -36.84 -3.68
N SER A 428 9.29 -35.54 -3.54
CA SER A 428 8.12 -34.83 -4.07
C SER A 428 8.54 -33.46 -4.61
N SER A 429 7.74 -32.87 -5.51
CA SER A 429 8.02 -31.55 -6.08
C SER A 429 6.78 -30.75 -6.40
N LEU A 430 7.00 -29.44 -6.51
CA LEU A 430 6.01 -28.50 -6.96
C LEU A 430 6.62 -27.57 -8.03
N TRP A 431 5.88 -27.39 -9.12
CA TRP A 431 6.26 -26.61 -10.28
C TRP A 431 5.20 -25.53 -10.51
N VAL A 432 5.61 -24.26 -10.53
CA VAL A 432 4.71 -23.11 -10.65
C VAL A 432 5.17 -22.20 -11.79
N PRO A 433 4.27 -21.79 -12.70
CA PRO A 433 4.65 -20.94 -13.82
C PRO A 433 4.89 -19.48 -13.38
N LEU A 434 5.89 -18.85 -13.99
CA LEU A 434 6.05 -17.39 -14.00
C LEU A 434 5.21 -16.84 -15.15
N LEU A 435 4.07 -16.22 -14.85
CA LEU A 435 3.09 -15.77 -15.84
C LEU A 435 3.13 -14.24 -16.03
N GLU A 436 3.36 -13.80 -17.27
CA GLU A 436 3.24 -12.41 -17.71
C GLU A 436 2.08 -12.30 -18.72
N GLU A 437 0.98 -11.61 -18.37
CA GLU A 437 -0.17 -11.35 -19.25
C GLU A 437 -0.70 -12.58 -20.04
N LYS A 438 -0.59 -13.79 -19.44
CA LYS A 438 -0.93 -15.13 -19.98
C LYS A 438 0.17 -15.86 -20.77
N ARG A 439 1.35 -15.27 -20.90
CA ARG A 439 2.55 -15.94 -21.41
C ARG A 439 3.38 -16.49 -20.26
N THR A 440 3.79 -17.75 -20.34
CA THR A 440 4.77 -18.31 -19.40
C THR A 440 6.17 -17.82 -19.79
N ILE A 441 6.83 -17.12 -18.88
CA ILE A 441 8.21 -16.61 -19.05
C ILE A 441 9.26 -17.46 -18.34
N GLY A 442 8.81 -18.45 -17.56
CA GLY A 442 9.67 -19.34 -16.79
C GLY A 442 8.87 -20.21 -15.81
N VAL A 443 9.59 -20.98 -15.00
CA VAL A 443 9.01 -21.89 -13.99
C VAL A 443 9.83 -21.81 -12.72
N ILE A 444 9.14 -21.80 -11.57
CA ILE A 444 9.72 -22.03 -10.25
C ILE A 444 9.47 -23.49 -9.87
N HIS A 445 10.52 -24.14 -9.40
CA HIS A 445 10.57 -25.53 -9.02
C HIS A 445 11.10 -25.66 -7.58
N VAL A 446 10.45 -26.45 -6.76
CA VAL A 446 10.93 -26.80 -5.41
C VAL A 446 10.74 -28.30 -5.16
N GLU A 447 11.71 -28.92 -4.49
CA GLU A 447 11.68 -30.34 -4.09
C GLU A 447 11.88 -30.55 -2.59
N SER A 448 11.25 -31.61 -2.09
CA SER A 448 11.45 -32.09 -0.72
C SER A 448 11.90 -33.54 -0.72
N SER A 449 12.70 -33.90 0.28
CA SER A 449 13.12 -35.27 0.55
C SER A 449 11.99 -36.19 1.03
N ARG A 450 10.81 -35.62 1.31
CA ARG A 450 9.63 -36.33 1.80
C ARG A 450 8.58 -36.49 0.70
N ALA A 451 7.94 -37.65 0.65
CA ALA A 451 6.74 -37.83 -0.17
C ALA A 451 5.56 -37.04 0.43
N ARG A 452 4.66 -36.55 -0.42
CA ARG A 452 3.42 -35.82 -0.10
C ARG A 452 3.65 -34.59 0.78
N HIS A 453 4.80 -33.92 0.61
CA HIS A 453 5.15 -32.73 1.38
C HIS A 453 4.32 -31.49 0.97
N TYR A 454 4.02 -31.35 -0.32
CA TYR A 454 3.32 -30.18 -0.85
C TYR A 454 1.80 -30.30 -0.73
N ASN A 455 1.15 -29.22 -0.29
CA ASN A 455 -0.30 -29.08 -0.18
C ASN A 455 -0.76 -27.80 -0.89
N GLU A 456 -2.07 -27.52 -0.89
CA GLU A 456 -2.63 -26.33 -1.56
C GLU A 456 -2.12 -24.99 -0.98
N GLN A 457 -1.75 -24.94 0.31
CA GLN A 457 -1.16 -23.73 0.89
C GLN A 457 0.25 -23.47 0.37
N HIS A 458 1.07 -24.52 0.25
CA HIS A 458 2.40 -24.42 -0.37
C HIS A 458 2.28 -23.96 -1.83
N LEU A 459 1.30 -24.48 -2.56
CA LEU A 459 1.00 -24.04 -3.92
C LEU A 459 0.59 -22.57 -3.98
N SER A 460 -0.38 -22.15 -3.16
CA SER A 460 -0.86 -20.77 -3.13
C SER A 460 0.27 -19.77 -2.81
N ARG A 461 1.08 -20.03 -1.77
CA ARG A 461 2.23 -19.17 -1.42
C ARG A 461 3.27 -19.09 -2.52
N LEU A 462 3.52 -20.20 -3.22
CA LEU A 462 4.49 -20.23 -4.32
C LEU A 462 3.95 -19.50 -5.56
N GLN A 463 2.63 -19.55 -5.80
CA GLN A 463 1.96 -18.76 -6.85
C GLN A 463 2.00 -17.26 -6.55
N ASP A 464 1.75 -16.83 -5.31
CA ASP A 464 1.87 -15.43 -4.89
C ASP A 464 3.31 -14.92 -5.08
N LEU A 465 4.30 -15.74 -4.66
CA LEU A 465 5.71 -15.44 -4.88
C LEU A 465 6.05 -15.31 -6.37
N ALA A 466 5.55 -16.24 -7.19
CA ALA A 466 5.76 -16.21 -8.64
C ALA A 466 5.18 -14.93 -9.27
N ALA A 467 3.99 -14.51 -8.84
CA ALA A 467 3.38 -13.27 -9.30
C ALA A 467 4.21 -12.04 -8.93
N GLU A 468 4.76 -11.98 -7.71
CA GLU A 468 5.65 -10.89 -7.29
C GLU A 468 7.02 -10.92 -7.99
N ALA A 469 7.56 -12.12 -8.25
CA ALA A 469 8.83 -12.33 -8.93
C ALA A 469 8.81 -11.80 -10.38
N VAL A 470 7.69 -12.00 -11.10
CA VAL A 470 7.52 -11.52 -12.48
C VAL A 470 7.76 -10.01 -12.57
N TRP A 471 7.22 -9.21 -11.64
CA TRP A 471 7.45 -7.76 -11.59
C TRP A 471 8.93 -7.39 -11.50
N ALA A 472 9.67 -8.09 -10.65
CA ALA A 472 11.10 -7.82 -10.45
C ALA A 472 11.93 -8.23 -11.67
N ILE A 473 11.61 -9.36 -12.28
CA ILE A 473 12.25 -9.84 -13.51
C ILE A 473 12.02 -8.84 -14.66
N ASP A 474 10.79 -8.34 -14.82
CA ASP A 474 10.47 -7.42 -15.92
C ASP A 474 11.12 -6.05 -15.77
N ARG A 475 11.19 -5.51 -14.54
CA ARG A 475 11.92 -4.27 -14.28
C ARG A 475 13.42 -4.42 -14.50
N LEU A 476 14.00 -5.57 -14.14
CA LEU A 476 15.41 -5.85 -14.38
C LEU A 476 15.71 -5.93 -15.88
N ARG A 477 14.91 -6.68 -16.64
CA ARG A 477 15.02 -6.77 -18.10
C ARG A 477 14.84 -5.41 -18.78
N LEU A 478 13.91 -4.60 -18.31
CA LEU A 478 13.72 -3.24 -18.80
C LEU A 478 14.99 -2.41 -18.59
N ARG A 479 15.56 -2.44 -17.38
CA ARG A 479 16.81 -1.71 -17.06
C ARG A 479 17.97 -2.16 -17.95
N GLU A 480 18.14 -3.47 -18.15
CA GLU A 480 19.20 -4.02 -19.01
C GLU A 480 19.05 -3.54 -20.46
N ARG A 481 17.83 -3.59 -21.02
CA ARG A 481 17.54 -3.10 -22.38
C ARG A 481 17.76 -1.60 -22.55
N MET A 482 17.34 -0.82 -21.57
CA MET A 482 17.56 0.63 -21.60
C MET A 482 19.05 0.94 -21.56
N ALA A 483 19.83 0.20 -20.76
CA ALA A 483 21.28 0.33 -20.71
C ALA A 483 21.95 -0.06 -22.03
N GLU A 484 21.51 -1.13 -22.69
CA GLU A 484 21.97 -1.53 -24.04
C GLU A 484 21.68 -0.45 -25.08
N ALA A 485 20.53 0.22 -24.98
CA ALA A 485 20.17 1.36 -25.81
C ALA A 485 20.89 2.68 -25.43
N GLY A 486 21.87 2.62 -24.52
CA GLY A 486 22.68 3.77 -24.09
C GLY A 486 21.97 4.73 -23.14
N THR A 487 20.87 4.28 -22.52
CA THR A 487 20.02 5.11 -21.65
C THR A 487 20.08 4.61 -20.20
N PRO A 488 20.68 5.35 -19.27
CA PRO A 488 20.86 4.91 -17.88
C PRO A 488 19.62 5.12 -16.98
N MET A 489 18.43 5.16 -17.57
CA MET A 489 17.19 5.37 -16.83
C MET A 489 16.66 4.04 -16.26
N GLU A 490 16.06 4.11 -15.07
CA GLU A 490 15.49 2.95 -14.40
C GLU A 490 14.21 3.31 -13.64
N ILE A 491 13.33 2.31 -13.50
CA ILE A 491 12.16 2.41 -12.63
C ILE A 491 12.59 2.15 -11.19
N VAL A 492 12.33 3.12 -10.31
CA VAL A 492 12.73 3.07 -8.89
C VAL A 492 11.52 3.25 -7.98
N GLY A 493 11.46 2.41 -6.94
CA GLY A 493 10.46 2.50 -5.88
C GLY A 493 9.21 1.69 -6.15
N VAL A 494 8.35 1.64 -5.14
CA VAL A 494 7.07 0.92 -5.17
C VAL A 494 6.01 1.87 -4.64
N SER A 495 4.98 2.10 -5.45
CA SER A 495 3.75 2.75 -5.01
C SER A 495 2.58 2.17 -5.78
N ARG A 496 1.39 2.20 -5.17
CA ARG A 496 0.18 1.69 -5.82
C ARG A 496 -0.07 2.37 -7.17
N ALA A 497 -0.02 3.71 -7.20
CA ALA A 497 -0.23 4.49 -8.41
C ALA A 497 0.77 4.14 -9.53
N PHE A 498 2.01 3.80 -9.17
CA PHE A 498 3.03 3.46 -10.17
C PHE A 498 2.90 2.01 -10.65
N LEU A 499 2.49 1.06 -9.80
CA LEU A 499 2.17 -0.31 -10.22
C LEU A 499 0.95 -0.33 -11.15
N GLU A 500 -0.06 0.50 -10.88
CA GLU A 500 -1.21 0.68 -11.78
C GLU A 500 -0.79 1.24 -13.15
N LEU A 501 0.08 2.27 -13.15
CA LEU A 501 0.67 2.82 -14.37
C LEU A 501 1.47 1.76 -15.14
N GLU A 502 2.30 0.95 -14.48
CA GLU A 502 3.07 -0.11 -15.16
C GLU A 502 2.16 -1.14 -15.84
N ARG A 503 1.05 -1.54 -15.18
CA ARG A 503 0.04 -2.42 -15.81
C ARG A 503 -0.56 -1.79 -17.06
N GLU A 504 -0.88 -0.51 -17.00
CA GLU A 504 -1.42 0.22 -18.15
C GLU A 504 -0.39 0.29 -19.29
N ILE A 505 0.86 0.64 -18.98
CA ILE A 505 1.97 0.67 -19.94
C ILE A 505 2.12 -0.69 -20.63
N LYS A 506 2.12 -1.81 -19.89
CA LYS A 506 2.24 -3.16 -20.48
C LYS A 506 1.10 -3.48 -21.44
N ARG A 507 -0.15 -3.20 -21.07
CA ARG A 507 -1.31 -3.36 -21.97
C ARG A 507 -1.17 -2.54 -23.25
N VAL A 508 -0.71 -1.29 -23.14
CA VAL A 508 -0.50 -0.41 -24.31
C VAL A 508 0.71 -0.87 -25.13
N ALA A 509 1.74 -1.42 -24.51
CA ALA A 509 2.94 -1.93 -25.17
C ALA A 509 2.61 -3.11 -26.11
N ALA A 510 1.67 -3.98 -25.73
CA ALA A 510 1.17 -5.09 -26.55
C ALA A 510 0.55 -4.63 -27.89
N CYS A 511 0.06 -3.39 -27.96
CA CYS A 511 -0.49 -2.79 -29.18
C CYS A 511 0.62 -2.21 -30.08
N SER A 512 1.13 -2.99 -31.03
CA SER A 512 2.37 -2.69 -31.79
C SER A 512 2.36 -1.49 -32.75
N ARG A 513 1.20 -0.89 -33.06
CA ARG A 513 1.05 0.19 -34.05
C ARG A 513 0.32 1.44 -33.56
N ALA A 514 -0.46 1.33 -32.49
CA ALA A 514 -1.28 2.46 -32.05
C ALA A 514 -0.40 3.59 -31.50
N PRO A 515 -0.68 4.84 -31.88
CA PRO A 515 -0.07 6.01 -31.27
C PRO A 515 -0.37 6.07 -29.76
N VAL A 516 0.54 6.66 -29.00
CA VAL A 516 0.38 6.84 -27.55
C VAL A 516 0.66 8.28 -27.17
N LEU A 517 -0.26 8.87 -26.41
CA LEU A 517 -0.10 10.18 -25.78
C LEU A 517 0.20 10.01 -24.29
N ILE A 518 1.34 10.53 -23.84
CA ILE A 518 1.81 10.44 -22.47
C ILE A 518 1.65 11.80 -21.79
N LEU A 519 0.73 11.88 -20.84
CA LEU A 519 0.45 13.10 -20.09
C LEU A 519 1.18 13.07 -18.76
N GLY A 520 1.66 14.23 -18.30
CA GLY A 520 2.23 14.34 -16.96
C GLY A 520 3.09 15.56 -16.78
N GLU A 521 3.24 16.00 -15.54
CA GLU A 521 4.00 17.20 -15.21
C GLU A 521 5.49 17.11 -15.61
N ARG A 522 6.15 18.26 -15.64
CA ARG A 522 7.60 18.30 -15.87
C ARG A 522 8.32 17.53 -14.77
N GLY A 523 9.22 16.63 -15.16
CA GLY A 523 9.98 15.79 -14.24
C GLY A 523 9.21 14.60 -13.64
N SER A 524 8.01 14.27 -14.10
CA SER A 524 7.25 13.10 -13.59
C SER A 524 7.75 11.74 -14.13
N GLY A 525 8.56 11.73 -15.19
CA GLY A 525 9.12 10.51 -15.80
C GLY A 525 8.42 10.06 -17.10
N LYS A 526 7.91 11.00 -17.92
CA LYS A 526 7.25 10.68 -19.20
C LYS A 526 8.15 9.94 -20.19
N GLU A 527 9.42 10.32 -20.27
CA GLU A 527 10.40 9.65 -21.13
C GLU A 527 10.64 8.19 -20.69
N LEU A 528 10.71 7.95 -19.38
CA LEU A 528 10.80 6.59 -18.82
C LEU A 528 9.57 5.74 -19.18
N ALA A 529 8.38 6.32 -19.14
CA ALA A 529 7.17 5.65 -19.60
C ALA A 529 7.24 5.32 -21.10
N ALA A 530 7.70 6.26 -21.94
CA ALA A 530 7.88 6.03 -23.38
C ALA A 530 8.85 4.87 -23.67
N TRP A 531 9.98 4.82 -22.97
CA TRP A 531 10.92 3.70 -23.06
C TRP A 531 10.30 2.38 -22.61
N ALA A 532 9.57 2.37 -21.49
CA ALA A 532 8.90 1.17 -21.01
C ALA A 532 7.89 0.61 -22.04
N ILE A 533 7.09 1.48 -22.68
CA ILE A 533 6.17 1.08 -23.76
C ILE A 533 6.94 0.45 -24.93
N HIS A 534 8.07 1.03 -25.31
CA HIS A 534 8.88 0.51 -26.41
C HIS A 534 9.51 -0.85 -26.06
N CYS A 535 10.17 -0.95 -24.92
CA CYS A 535 10.91 -2.14 -24.48
C CYS A 535 10.01 -3.34 -24.15
N TRP A 536 8.78 -3.10 -23.67
CA TRP A 536 7.79 -4.16 -23.45
C TRP A 536 6.96 -4.48 -24.70
N GLY A 537 7.02 -3.65 -25.74
CA GLY A 537 6.27 -3.84 -26.96
C GLY A 537 6.93 -4.77 -27.97
N ASN A 538 6.23 -5.06 -29.07
CA ASN A 538 6.74 -5.92 -30.14
C ASN A 538 7.91 -5.32 -30.94
N ARG A 539 8.16 -4.01 -30.80
CA ARG A 539 9.24 -3.29 -31.48
C ARG A 539 10.49 -3.10 -30.60
N ARG A 540 10.59 -3.84 -29.48
CA ARG A 540 11.67 -3.73 -28.49
C ARG A 540 13.10 -3.88 -29.04
N ASP A 541 13.25 -4.62 -30.16
CA ASP A 541 14.54 -4.88 -30.82
C ASP A 541 14.74 -3.96 -32.04
N LYS A 542 13.91 -2.92 -32.17
CA LYS A 542 13.91 -1.94 -33.27
C LYS A 542 14.34 -0.57 -32.74
N PRO A 543 14.72 0.38 -33.61
CA PRO A 543 15.17 1.70 -33.16
C PRO A 543 14.12 2.43 -32.31
N PHE A 544 14.57 3.05 -31.23
CA PHE A 544 13.82 4.05 -30.46
C PHE A 544 14.48 5.41 -30.67
N VAL A 545 13.75 6.35 -31.27
CA VAL A 545 14.29 7.68 -31.62
C VAL A 545 13.58 8.75 -30.80
N PRO A 546 14.20 9.26 -29.72
CA PRO A 546 13.65 10.37 -28.95
C PRO A 546 13.91 11.71 -29.67
N VAL A 547 12.92 12.59 -29.62
CA VAL A 547 12.94 13.92 -30.20
C VAL A 547 12.35 14.90 -29.18
N LEU A 548 13.14 15.90 -28.79
CA LEU A 548 12.64 17.04 -28.03
C LEU A 548 12.08 18.08 -29.00
N ALA A 549 10.79 18.42 -28.88
CA ALA A 549 10.15 19.39 -29.76
C ALA A 549 10.66 20.83 -29.54
N ALA A 550 11.17 21.15 -28.34
CA ALA A 550 11.48 22.50 -27.89
C ALA A 550 12.85 23.08 -28.35
N ALA A 551 13.53 22.52 -29.35
CA ALA A 551 14.98 22.72 -29.49
C ALA A 551 15.50 23.54 -30.70
N PHE A 552 14.69 23.91 -31.72
CA PHE A 552 15.22 24.57 -32.93
C PHE A 552 14.25 25.55 -33.59
N ALA A 553 14.76 26.40 -34.48
CA ALA A 553 13.92 27.13 -35.44
C ALA A 553 13.15 26.13 -36.32
N ASP A 554 11.89 26.41 -36.62
CA ASP A 554 10.95 25.51 -37.33
C ASP A 554 11.55 24.83 -38.57
N SER A 555 12.34 25.56 -39.37
CA SER A 555 12.98 25.04 -40.58
C SER A 555 14.05 23.99 -40.29
N LEU A 556 14.86 24.20 -39.27
CA LEU A 556 15.90 23.24 -38.84
C LEU A 556 15.26 22.01 -38.19
N PHE A 557 14.19 22.21 -37.41
CA PHE A 557 13.47 21.10 -36.81
C PHE A 557 12.80 20.23 -37.88
N ALA A 558 12.13 20.85 -38.85
CA ALA A 558 11.55 20.15 -39.99
C ALA A 558 12.63 19.40 -40.80
N ASP A 559 13.80 20.01 -41.04
CA ASP A 559 14.91 19.36 -41.72
C ASP A 559 15.43 18.12 -40.99
N GLU A 560 15.56 18.22 -39.67
CA GLU A 560 16.03 17.10 -38.84
C GLU A 560 15.02 15.95 -38.81
N LEU A 561 13.72 16.26 -38.73
CA LEU A 561 12.65 15.26 -38.71
C LEU A 561 12.44 14.58 -40.06
N PHE A 562 12.26 15.38 -41.10
CA PHE A 562 11.77 14.93 -42.40
C PHE A 562 12.88 14.67 -43.41
N GLY A 563 14.05 15.29 -43.21
CA GLY A 563 15.15 15.24 -44.15
C GLY A 563 14.90 16.06 -45.43
N HIS A 564 15.95 16.23 -46.22
CA HIS A 564 15.94 16.99 -47.46
C HIS A 564 16.64 16.24 -48.58
N VAL A 565 16.25 16.51 -49.82
CA VAL A 565 17.03 16.12 -51.01
C VAL A 565 18.17 17.10 -51.25
N ARG A 566 19.22 16.65 -51.93
CA ARG A 566 20.33 17.50 -52.33
C ARG A 566 19.81 18.73 -53.09
N TYR A 567 20.30 19.92 -52.73
CA TYR A 567 19.91 21.22 -53.30
C TYR A 567 18.48 21.70 -52.98
N ALA A 568 17.85 21.19 -51.93
CA ALA A 568 16.53 21.67 -51.49
C ALA A 568 16.53 23.14 -51.03
N PHE A 569 17.66 23.65 -50.52
CA PHE A 569 17.88 25.05 -50.13
C PHE A 569 19.38 25.41 -50.28
N THR A 570 19.75 26.68 -50.12
CA THR A 570 21.10 27.21 -50.41
C THR A 570 22.26 26.46 -49.73
N ASP A 571 22.03 25.91 -48.52
CA ASP A 571 23.04 25.16 -47.75
C ASP A 571 22.88 23.62 -47.83
N ALA A 572 21.93 23.12 -48.62
CA ALA A 572 21.61 21.68 -48.75
C ALA A 572 22.57 20.93 -49.68
N ALA A 573 23.88 20.99 -49.41
CA ALA A 573 24.91 20.42 -50.29
C ALA A 573 24.88 18.87 -50.39
N ARG A 574 24.32 18.19 -49.38
CA ARG A 574 24.20 16.73 -49.29
C ARG A 574 22.76 16.35 -48.98
N GLU A 575 22.38 15.11 -49.25
CA GLU A 575 21.07 14.58 -48.87
C GLU A 575 21.04 14.22 -47.37
N ARG A 576 19.87 14.45 -46.72
CA ARG A 576 19.60 14.01 -45.34
C ARG A 576 18.33 13.19 -45.30
N LEU A 577 18.39 12.02 -44.65
CA LEU A 577 17.26 11.08 -44.58
C LEU A 577 16.19 11.43 -43.52
N GLY A 578 16.56 12.18 -42.47
CA GLY A 578 15.67 12.59 -41.39
C GLY A 578 15.46 11.53 -40.29
N LYS A 579 14.97 11.95 -39.13
CA LYS A 579 14.73 11.09 -37.96
C LYS A 579 13.62 10.07 -38.15
N PHE A 580 12.59 10.37 -38.95
CA PHE A 580 11.55 9.39 -39.27
C PHE A 580 12.11 8.18 -40.03
N LYS A 581 13.07 8.40 -40.93
CA LYS A 581 13.71 7.29 -41.63
C LYS A 581 14.64 6.49 -40.71
N ALA A 582 15.30 7.14 -39.75
CA ALA A 582 16.08 6.46 -38.72
C ALA A 582 15.20 5.60 -37.78
N ALA A 583 13.94 6.00 -37.58
CA ALA A 583 12.95 5.29 -36.77
C ALA A 583 12.15 4.22 -37.55
N ASP A 584 12.45 4.00 -38.83
CA ASP A 584 11.68 3.11 -39.71
C ASP A 584 11.69 1.65 -39.19
N GLY A 585 10.51 1.04 -39.11
CA GLY A 585 10.28 -0.25 -38.44
C GLY A 585 10.32 -0.19 -36.90
N GLY A 586 10.64 0.98 -36.32
CA GLY A 586 10.84 1.22 -34.90
C GLY A 586 9.81 2.15 -34.28
N THR A 587 10.24 2.99 -33.33
CA THR A 587 9.40 3.91 -32.57
C THR A 587 10.04 5.28 -32.52
N ILE A 588 9.25 6.34 -32.75
CA ILE A 588 9.67 7.73 -32.55
C ILE A 588 8.91 8.31 -31.37
N PHE A 589 9.63 8.99 -30.47
CA PHE A 589 9.07 9.61 -29.27
C PHE A 589 9.26 11.12 -29.32
N PHE A 590 8.17 11.88 -29.20
CA PHE A 590 8.18 13.34 -29.13
C PHE A 590 7.94 13.80 -27.70
N ASP A 591 8.93 14.43 -27.06
CA ASP A 591 8.71 15.13 -25.80
C ASP A 591 8.29 16.58 -26.05
N GLU A 592 7.33 17.06 -25.27
CA GLU A 592 6.71 18.39 -25.36
C GLU A 592 6.02 18.70 -26.71
N ILE A 593 5.13 17.81 -27.19
CA ILE A 593 4.41 17.97 -28.48
C ILE A 593 3.65 19.30 -28.64
N GLY A 594 3.24 19.93 -27.52
CA GLY A 594 2.55 21.23 -27.52
C GLY A 594 3.41 22.43 -27.93
N ASP A 595 4.72 22.25 -28.06
CA ASP A 595 5.65 23.29 -28.49
C ASP A 595 5.99 23.21 -29.98
N MET A 596 5.43 22.24 -30.72
CA MET A 596 5.58 22.17 -32.18
C MET A 596 4.76 23.23 -32.90
N SER A 597 5.31 23.78 -33.99
CA SER A 597 4.56 24.70 -34.84
C SER A 597 3.46 24.01 -35.67
N PRO A 598 2.39 24.74 -36.07
CA PRO A 598 1.29 24.17 -36.86
C PRO A 598 1.73 23.53 -38.19
N ALA A 599 2.80 24.04 -38.81
CA ALA A 599 3.35 23.49 -40.04
C ALA A 599 3.92 22.08 -39.84
N VAL A 600 4.70 21.89 -38.77
CA VAL A 600 5.28 20.59 -38.39
C VAL A 600 4.18 19.61 -37.98
N GLN A 601 3.18 20.06 -37.22
CA GLN A 601 2.01 19.25 -36.84
C GLN A 601 1.26 18.72 -38.07
N SER A 602 1.14 19.53 -39.12
CA SER A 602 0.47 19.13 -40.37
C SER A 602 1.23 18.03 -41.12
N ALA A 603 2.56 18.08 -41.11
CA ALA A 603 3.41 17.03 -41.69
C ALA A 603 3.40 15.76 -40.84
N LEU A 604 3.41 15.90 -39.50
CA LEU A 604 3.28 14.78 -38.57
C LEU A 604 1.96 14.02 -38.76
N LEU A 605 0.85 14.73 -38.93
CA LEU A 605 -0.46 14.13 -39.17
C LEU A 605 -0.45 13.18 -40.37
N ARG A 606 0.20 13.56 -41.49
CA ARG A 606 0.31 12.71 -42.69
C ARG A 606 1.05 11.40 -42.42
N ILE A 607 2.09 11.46 -41.58
CA ILE A 607 2.87 10.27 -41.21
C ILE A 607 2.04 9.37 -40.29
N VAL A 608 1.36 9.94 -39.28
CA VAL A 608 0.53 9.16 -38.34
C VAL A 608 -0.65 8.49 -39.06
N GLU A 609 -1.27 9.16 -40.04
CA GLU A 609 -2.43 8.62 -40.75
C GLU A 609 -2.06 7.66 -41.89
N ARG A 610 -0.99 7.95 -42.64
CA ARG A 610 -0.72 7.29 -43.94
C ARG A 610 0.66 6.66 -44.06
N GLY A 611 1.55 6.84 -43.08
CA GLY A 611 2.95 6.42 -43.17
C GLY A 611 3.74 7.19 -44.23
N GLU A 612 3.23 8.33 -44.72
CA GLU A 612 3.84 9.12 -45.78
C GLU A 612 4.76 10.18 -45.19
N LEU A 613 6.08 9.97 -45.33
CA LEU A 613 7.13 10.92 -44.95
C LEU A 613 7.35 11.94 -46.07
N PRO A 614 6.90 13.21 -45.92
CA PRO A 614 7.26 14.28 -46.85
C PRO A 614 8.75 14.60 -46.72
N ARG A 615 9.41 14.97 -47.83
CA ARG A 615 10.82 15.39 -47.83
C ARG A 615 10.95 16.81 -48.34
N ILE A 616 11.83 17.60 -47.73
CA ILE A 616 12.07 18.98 -48.17
C ILE A 616 12.72 18.96 -49.55
N GLY A 617 12.10 19.63 -50.52
CA GLY A 617 12.56 19.71 -51.91
C GLY A 617 12.15 18.53 -52.82
N SER A 618 11.26 17.64 -52.38
CA SER A 618 10.73 16.53 -53.20
C SER A 618 9.23 16.34 -53.00
N ASP A 619 8.48 16.29 -54.10
CA ASP A 619 7.03 16.03 -54.10
C ASP A 619 6.69 14.54 -53.93
N ARG A 620 7.69 13.65 -53.98
CA ARG A 620 7.51 12.21 -53.76
C ARG A 620 7.72 11.87 -52.28
N PRO A 621 6.67 11.49 -51.52
CA PRO A 621 6.82 11.05 -50.15
C PRO A 621 7.46 9.66 -50.08
N LEU A 622 8.17 9.37 -48.98
CA LEU A 622 8.67 8.04 -48.67
C LEU A 622 7.68 7.31 -47.75
N GLN A 623 7.52 6.00 -47.94
CA GLN A 623 6.76 5.17 -47.00
C GLN A 623 7.64 4.78 -45.81
N VAL A 624 7.12 4.96 -44.60
CA VAL A 624 7.78 4.59 -43.34
C VAL A 624 6.79 3.90 -42.41
N ASP A 625 7.26 2.86 -41.70
CA ASP A 625 6.46 2.17 -40.68
C ASP A 625 6.97 2.53 -39.28
N VAL A 626 6.43 3.59 -38.69
CA VAL A 626 6.90 4.11 -37.39
C VAL A 626 5.74 4.16 -36.39
N ARG A 627 5.95 3.61 -35.20
CA ARG A 627 5.05 3.85 -34.07
C ARG A 627 5.35 5.24 -33.48
N VAL A 628 4.34 6.10 -33.41
CA VAL A 628 4.48 7.46 -32.88
C VAL A 628 4.05 7.49 -31.41
N MET A 629 4.91 7.99 -30.53
CA MET A 629 4.57 8.32 -29.16
C MET A 629 4.83 9.80 -28.92
N ALA A 630 3.94 10.47 -28.20
CA ALA A 630 4.04 11.89 -27.90
C ALA A 630 3.84 12.12 -26.41
N ALA A 631 4.51 13.11 -25.84
CA ALA A 631 4.37 13.51 -24.46
C ALA A 631 4.11 15.01 -24.33
N THR A 632 3.33 15.39 -23.32
CA THR A 632 3.13 16.80 -22.96
C THR A 632 2.95 16.97 -21.46
N ASN A 633 3.41 18.12 -20.95
CA ASN A 633 3.15 18.61 -19.59
C ASN A 633 2.05 19.67 -19.55
N GLN A 634 1.58 20.14 -20.70
CA GLN A 634 0.53 21.12 -20.84
C GLN A 634 -0.81 20.39 -20.99
N ASP A 635 -1.87 21.00 -20.46
CA ASP A 635 -3.23 20.47 -20.60
C ASP A 635 -3.64 20.44 -22.09
N PRO A 636 -3.92 19.26 -22.67
CA PRO A 636 -4.33 19.15 -24.06
C PRO A 636 -5.58 19.98 -24.39
N ALA A 637 -6.55 20.06 -23.47
CA ALA A 637 -7.77 20.84 -23.69
C ALA A 637 -7.46 22.32 -23.86
N ARG A 638 -6.51 22.83 -23.07
CA ARG A 638 -6.02 24.21 -23.19
C ARG A 638 -5.26 24.45 -24.49
N LEU A 639 -4.39 23.52 -24.89
CA LEU A 639 -3.63 23.63 -26.14
C LEU A 639 -4.54 23.66 -27.38
N LEU A 640 -5.62 22.88 -27.36
CA LEU A 640 -6.64 22.85 -28.41
C LEU A 640 -7.42 24.18 -28.45
N ALA A 641 -7.84 24.70 -27.29
CA ALA A 641 -8.57 25.97 -27.19
C ALA A 641 -7.73 27.17 -27.65
N GLU A 642 -6.42 27.16 -27.37
CA GLU A 642 -5.47 28.20 -27.79
C GLU A 642 -5.03 28.05 -29.27
N GLY A 643 -5.49 27.01 -29.99
CA GLY A 643 -5.09 26.73 -31.37
C GLY A 643 -3.61 26.33 -31.52
N ARG A 644 -2.94 26.00 -30.41
CA ARG A 644 -1.54 25.60 -30.37
C ARG A 644 -1.35 24.12 -30.72
N LEU A 645 -2.36 23.29 -30.50
CA LEU A 645 -2.42 21.90 -30.96
C LEU A 645 -3.62 21.73 -31.88
N ARG A 646 -3.44 21.05 -33.00
CA ARG A 646 -4.56 20.76 -33.91
C ARG A 646 -5.43 19.61 -33.37
N GLN A 647 -6.74 19.77 -33.48
CA GLN A 647 -7.72 18.75 -33.08
C GLN A 647 -7.52 17.43 -33.82
N ASP A 648 -7.34 17.48 -35.15
CA ASP A 648 -7.16 16.29 -35.98
C ASP A 648 -5.90 15.49 -35.61
N LEU A 649 -4.80 16.16 -35.31
CA LEU A 649 -3.59 15.51 -34.81
C LEU A 649 -3.80 14.93 -33.40
N TYR A 650 -4.47 15.66 -32.50
CA TYR A 650 -4.76 15.17 -31.16
C TYR A 650 -5.61 13.89 -31.18
N ASP A 651 -6.66 13.84 -31.99
CA ASP A 651 -7.56 12.69 -32.11
C ASP A 651 -6.81 11.43 -32.63
N ARG A 652 -5.75 11.62 -33.42
CA ARG A 652 -4.89 10.53 -33.91
C ARG A 652 -3.82 10.10 -32.91
N LEU A 653 -3.32 11.01 -32.09
CA LEU A 653 -2.30 10.70 -31.08
C LEU A 653 -2.91 10.11 -29.79
N SER A 654 -4.12 10.51 -29.42
CA SER A 654 -4.81 10.13 -28.17
C SER A 654 -5.53 8.76 -28.24
N VAL A 655 -5.10 7.86 -29.13
CA VAL A 655 -5.65 6.49 -29.22
C VAL A 655 -5.43 5.73 -27.92
N PHE A 656 -4.24 5.84 -27.35
CA PHE A 656 -3.95 5.45 -25.97
C PHE A 656 -3.42 6.66 -25.22
N GLU A 657 -4.06 7.00 -24.11
CA GLU A 657 -3.62 8.05 -23.21
C GLU A 657 -3.06 7.42 -21.94
N ILE A 658 -1.83 7.78 -21.57
CA ILE A 658 -1.16 7.31 -20.35
C ILE A 658 -0.83 8.52 -19.49
N ARG A 659 -1.38 8.56 -18.27
CA ARG A 659 -1.13 9.66 -17.34
C ARG A 659 -0.10 9.26 -16.29
N VAL A 660 1.10 9.85 -16.39
CA VAL A 660 2.17 9.64 -15.43
C VAL A 660 1.90 10.49 -14.17
N PRO A 661 1.67 9.87 -12.99
CA PRO A 661 1.31 10.60 -11.78
C PRO A 661 2.49 11.43 -11.29
N PRO A 662 2.26 12.65 -10.79
CA PRO A 662 3.29 13.47 -10.16
C PRO A 662 3.82 12.80 -8.88
N LEU A 663 5.03 13.19 -8.45
CA LEU A 663 5.73 12.61 -7.30
C LEU A 663 4.91 12.71 -5.99
N ARG A 664 4.14 13.78 -5.82
CA ARG A 664 3.24 13.99 -4.67
C ARG A 664 2.07 13.00 -4.57
N GLU A 665 1.70 12.34 -5.66
CA GLU A 665 0.70 11.27 -5.70
C GLU A 665 1.33 9.89 -5.48
N ARG A 666 2.67 9.82 -5.41
CA ARG A 666 3.45 8.59 -5.15
C ARG A 666 4.49 8.80 -4.05
N ARG A 667 4.07 9.33 -2.90
CA ARG A 667 4.94 9.67 -1.76
C ARG A 667 5.73 8.47 -1.21
N GLU A 668 5.19 7.27 -1.36
CA GLU A 668 5.83 6.00 -0.99
C GLU A 668 7.13 5.76 -1.78
N ALA A 669 7.26 6.30 -3.00
CA ALA A 669 8.44 6.13 -3.84
C ALA A 669 9.59 7.09 -3.45
N ILE A 670 9.31 8.18 -2.72
CA ILE A 670 10.29 9.24 -2.41
C ILE A 670 11.51 8.71 -1.66
N PRO A 671 11.38 7.88 -0.60
CA PRO A 671 12.55 7.33 0.10
C PRO A 671 13.44 6.47 -0.80
N HIS A 672 12.84 5.72 -1.73
CA HIS A 672 13.57 4.88 -2.68
C HIS A 672 14.30 5.70 -3.72
N LEU A 673 13.65 6.72 -4.27
CA LEU A 673 14.26 7.66 -5.22
C LEU A 673 15.40 8.44 -4.56
N ALA A 674 15.20 8.95 -3.35
CA ALA A 674 16.26 9.65 -2.60
C ALA A 674 17.47 8.74 -2.37
N THR A 675 17.24 7.50 -1.97
CA THR A 675 18.31 6.50 -1.77
C THR A 675 19.01 6.14 -3.08
N HIS A 676 18.26 6.02 -4.18
CA HIS A 676 18.82 5.79 -5.51
C HIS A 676 19.76 6.94 -5.92
N PHE A 677 19.31 8.19 -5.80
CA PHE A 677 20.14 9.35 -6.17
C PHE A 677 21.39 9.49 -5.31
N LEU A 678 21.31 9.16 -4.01
CA LEU A 678 22.49 9.10 -3.16
C LEU A 678 23.52 8.09 -3.67
N ARG A 679 23.09 6.89 -4.05
CA ARG A 679 24.00 5.87 -4.59
C ARG A 679 24.58 6.24 -5.95
N LYS A 680 23.77 6.87 -6.79
CA LYS A 680 24.18 7.32 -8.13
C LYS A 680 25.28 8.39 -8.04
N HIS A 681 25.09 9.39 -7.18
CA HIS A 681 25.91 10.61 -7.18
C HIS A 681 27.07 10.60 -6.18
N CYS A 682 27.04 9.78 -5.12
CA CYS A 682 28.14 9.66 -4.15
C CYS A 682 29.50 9.28 -4.80
N PRO A 683 29.59 8.24 -5.66
CA PRO A 683 30.85 7.85 -6.29
C PRO A 683 31.42 8.94 -7.21
N GLU A 684 30.56 9.61 -7.99
CA GLU A 684 30.95 10.68 -8.92
C GLU A 684 31.61 11.86 -8.18
N MET A 685 31.11 12.18 -6.99
CA MET A 685 31.65 13.26 -6.16
C MET A 685 32.82 12.82 -5.26
N ARG A 686 33.38 11.62 -5.47
CA ARG A 686 34.48 11.04 -4.68
C ARG A 686 34.21 11.05 -3.18
N ARG A 687 32.94 11.06 -2.79
CA ARG A 687 32.58 10.92 -1.39
C ARG A 687 32.59 9.44 -1.05
N PRO A 688 33.22 9.02 0.07
CA PRO A 688 32.88 7.72 0.61
C PRO A 688 31.35 7.71 0.75
N LEU A 689 30.67 6.64 0.32
CA LEU A 689 29.27 6.42 0.71
C LEU A 689 29.21 6.79 2.19
N MET A 690 28.47 7.85 2.52
CA MET A 690 28.52 8.47 3.84
C MET A 690 28.09 7.39 4.83
N VAL A 691 29.08 6.69 5.40
CA VAL A 691 29.03 5.41 6.13
C VAL A 691 28.91 4.12 5.27
N GLY A 692 29.78 3.15 5.59
CA GLY A 692 29.87 1.81 5.01
C GLY A 692 28.68 0.89 5.30
N CYS A 693 27.55 1.12 4.62
CA CYS A 693 26.44 0.17 4.56
C CYS A 693 26.61 -0.80 3.38
N GLN A 694 27.51 -1.78 3.51
CA GLN A 694 27.40 -3.02 2.73
C GLN A 694 26.16 -3.84 3.13
N GLN A 695 25.52 -3.53 4.26
CA GLN A 695 24.23 -4.08 4.65
C GLN A 695 23.11 -3.06 4.38
N LEU A 696 22.70 -3.06 3.13
CA LEU A 696 21.38 -2.62 2.69
C LEU A 696 20.34 -3.49 3.38
N CYS A 697 19.72 -2.99 4.47
CA CYS A 697 18.58 -3.57 5.18
C CYS A 697 18.41 -5.09 4.96
N GLN A 698 19.26 -5.86 5.62
CA GLN A 698 18.95 -7.24 5.92
C GLN A 698 18.89 -7.30 7.45
N THR A 699 17.68 -7.34 8.00
CA THR A 699 17.49 -8.01 9.30
C THR A 699 18.07 -7.32 10.56
N CYS A 700 18.42 -6.02 10.57
CA CYS A 700 19.01 -5.34 11.75
C CYS A 700 18.21 -4.09 12.17
N GLN A 701 17.39 -4.14 13.23
CA GLN A 701 17.76 -3.98 14.65
C GLN A 701 18.53 -2.70 15.03
N ASN A 702 18.36 -1.60 14.27
CA ASN A 702 18.63 -0.26 14.81
C ASN A 702 17.65 0.76 14.21
N ALA A 703 16.87 1.45 15.06
CA ALA A 703 15.67 2.19 14.65
C ALA A 703 15.93 3.63 14.17
N GLU A 704 17.15 4.17 14.34
CA GLU A 704 17.42 5.59 14.08
C GLU A 704 17.95 5.91 12.68
N ARG A 705 18.35 4.90 11.89
CA ARG A 705 19.04 5.12 10.60
C ARG A 705 18.47 4.25 9.49
N VAL A 706 17.98 4.89 8.42
CA VAL A 706 17.55 4.23 7.18
C VAL A 706 18.57 4.59 6.11
N GLY A 707 19.67 3.83 6.00
CA GLY A 707 20.79 4.23 5.13
C GLY A 707 21.54 5.48 5.63
N CYS A 708 22.06 6.32 4.73
CA CYS A 708 22.87 7.52 5.03
C CYS A 708 22.06 8.69 5.66
N ALA A 709 20.80 8.48 6.08
CA ALA A 709 19.90 9.53 6.57
C ALA A 709 19.01 9.05 7.74
N THR A 710 18.51 10.00 8.54
CA THR A 710 17.57 9.72 9.65
C THR A 710 16.17 9.37 9.12
N ALA A 711 15.35 8.66 9.89
CA ALA A 711 13.96 8.38 9.49
C ALA A 711 13.15 9.68 9.26
N GLN A 712 13.40 10.69 10.09
CA GLN A 712 12.76 12.00 10.02
C GLN A 712 13.15 12.78 8.75
N PHE A 713 14.36 12.57 8.21
CA PHE A 713 14.77 13.12 6.91
C PHE A 713 13.85 12.63 5.79
N TYR A 714 13.61 11.31 5.71
CA TYR A 714 12.74 10.74 4.68
C TYR A 714 11.28 11.18 4.86
N GLU A 715 10.79 11.22 6.09
CA GLU A 715 9.46 11.72 6.40
C GLU A 715 9.30 13.19 5.95
N ALA A 716 10.31 14.03 6.21
CA ALA A 716 10.30 15.43 5.76
C ALA A 716 10.26 15.55 4.23
N LEU A 717 10.99 14.69 3.49
CA LEU A 717 10.91 14.64 2.03
C LEU A 717 9.52 14.18 1.54
N GLN A 718 8.88 13.24 2.24
CA GLN A 718 7.55 12.73 1.85
C GLN A 718 6.43 13.75 2.01
N HIS A 719 6.56 14.70 2.94
CA HIS A 719 5.56 15.74 3.21
C HIS A 719 5.71 16.99 2.33
N TYR A 720 6.69 17.03 1.44
CA TYR A 720 6.86 18.10 0.45
C TYR A 720 6.01 17.84 -0.80
N ASP A 721 5.45 18.90 -1.41
CA ASP A 721 4.53 18.76 -2.55
C ASP A 721 5.21 18.58 -3.93
N TRP A 722 6.54 18.59 -3.98
CA TRP A 722 7.38 18.29 -5.16
C TRP A 722 6.85 18.85 -6.50
N PRO A 723 6.75 20.18 -6.68
CA PRO A 723 6.28 20.78 -7.94
C PRO A 723 7.15 20.42 -9.16
N GLY A 724 8.46 20.21 -8.98
CA GLY A 724 9.37 19.77 -10.04
C GLY A 724 9.57 18.24 -10.09
N ASN A 725 8.76 17.49 -9.32
CA ASN A 725 8.69 16.04 -9.32
C ASN A 725 10.07 15.36 -9.09
N VAL A 726 10.40 14.30 -9.83
CA VAL A 726 11.60 13.50 -9.63
C VAL A 726 12.87 14.29 -9.93
N ARG A 727 12.84 15.18 -10.94
CA ARG A 727 13.97 16.05 -11.29
C ARG A 727 14.31 17.02 -10.15
N GLU A 728 13.30 17.55 -9.48
CA GLU A 728 13.53 18.39 -8.29
C GLU A 728 14.12 17.59 -7.14
N LEU A 729 13.60 16.38 -6.87
CA LEU A 729 14.17 15.49 -5.85
C LEU A 729 15.63 15.16 -6.14
N GLU A 730 15.99 14.79 -7.38
CA GLU A 730 17.39 14.55 -7.76
C GLU A 730 18.26 15.78 -7.52
N ASN A 731 17.79 16.97 -7.91
CA ASN A 731 18.51 18.23 -7.69
C ASN A 731 18.67 18.56 -6.20
N VAL A 732 17.66 18.28 -5.36
CA VAL A 732 17.77 18.43 -3.90
C VAL A 732 18.83 17.48 -3.35
N MET A 733 18.81 16.20 -3.76
CA MET A 733 19.81 15.21 -3.33
C MET A 733 21.24 15.60 -3.75
N LEU A 734 21.41 16.10 -4.98
CA LEU A 734 22.70 16.63 -5.47
C LEU A 734 23.19 17.81 -4.62
N ARG A 735 22.31 18.77 -4.32
CA ARG A 735 22.67 19.92 -3.45
C ARG A 735 23.05 19.48 -2.05
N LEU A 736 22.34 18.51 -1.49
CA LEU A 736 22.64 17.94 -0.17
C LEU A 736 24.03 17.30 -0.16
N LEU A 737 24.33 16.46 -1.15
CA LEU A 737 25.63 15.83 -1.29
C LEU A 737 26.76 16.85 -1.55
N ALA A 738 26.49 17.96 -2.23
CA ALA A 738 27.51 18.99 -2.45
C ALA A 738 27.79 19.85 -1.19
N ARG A 739 26.78 20.07 -0.34
CA ARG A 739 26.83 21.07 0.74
C ARG A 739 26.98 20.52 2.15
N VAL A 740 26.49 19.31 2.42
CA VAL A 740 26.52 18.71 3.77
C VAL A 740 27.84 17.95 3.93
N PRO A 741 28.75 18.30 4.84
CA PRO A 741 30.04 17.61 5.01
C PRO A 741 29.89 16.35 5.88
N ASP A 742 30.22 15.16 5.34
CA ASP A 742 30.43 13.85 6.02
C ASP A 742 29.57 13.48 7.26
N GLU A 743 28.38 14.06 7.41
CA GLU A 743 27.41 13.78 8.48
C GLU A 743 26.11 13.15 7.93
N PRO A 744 25.40 12.32 8.73
CA PRO A 744 24.12 11.75 8.31
C PRO A 744 23.11 12.84 7.91
N LEU A 745 22.36 12.61 6.83
CA LEU A 745 21.34 13.57 6.41
C LEU A 745 20.17 13.57 7.40
N ASP A 746 19.74 14.76 7.81
CA ASP A 746 18.68 14.96 8.81
C ASP A 746 17.73 16.10 8.40
N VAL A 747 16.63 16.30 9.14
CA VAL A 747 15.56 17.27 8.85
C VAL A 747 16.10 18.68 8.61
N LYS A 748 17.15 19.10 9.33
CA LYS A 748 17.82 20.40 9.14
C LYS A 748 18.26 20.62 7.68
N HIS A 749 18.84 19.59 7.06
CA HIS A 749 19.36 19.68 5.70
C HIS A 749 18.24 19.80 4.66
N VAL A 750 17.09 19.15 4.91
CA VAL A 750 15.90 19.30 4.05
C VAL A 750 15.40 20.75 4.07
N ARG A 751 15.29 21.34 5.27
CA ARG A 751 14.82 22.73 5.46
C ARG A 751 15.73 23.78 4.82
N GLU A 752 17.02 23.52 4.74
CA GLU A 752 18.00 24.43 4.14
C GLU A 752 18.06 24.36 2.61
N GLN A 753 17.68 23.22 2.01
CA GLN A 753 17.85 22.95 0.57
C GLN A 753 16.55 22.99 -0.25
N LEU A 754 15.39 22.96 0.39
CA LEU A 754 14.10 23.18 -0.27
C LEU A 754 13.87 24.70 -0.47
N PRO A 755 13.33 25.13 -1.63
CA PRO A 755 13.01 26.53 -1.89
C PRO A 755 12.14 27.14 -0.77
N ARG A 756 12.55 28.30 -0.23
CA ARG A 756 11.73 29.08 0.71
C ARG A 756 10.45 29.51 0.01
N GLY A 757 9.33 28.90 0.38
CA GLY A 757 8.04 29.05 -0.30
C GLY A 757 7.11 27.85 -0.08
N ALA A 758 7.64 26.69 0.29
CA ALA A 758 6.83 25.68 0.92
C ALA A 758 6.45 26.14 2.32
N THR A 759 5.21 26.55 2.49
CA THR A 759 4.53 26.29 3.76
C THR A 759 4.76 24.80 4.04
N PRO A 760 5.44 24.43 5.13
CA PRO A 760 5.19 23.11 5.69
C PRO A 760 3.67 23.00 5.79
N VAL A 761 3.09 21.83 5.57
CA VAL A 761 1.85 21.52 6.27
C VAL A 761 2.26 21.57 7.74
N VAL A 762 2.15 22.76 8.32
CA VAL A 762 2.46 23.01 9.72
C VAL A 762 1.51 22.09 10.44
N ALA A 763 2.07 21.09 11.13
CA ALA A 763 1.29 20.30 12.07
C ALA A 763 0.51 21.31 12.92
N PRO A 764 -0.84 21.25 12.91
CA PRO A 764 -1.66 22.30 13.50
C PRO A 764 -1.21 22.55 14.93
N LYS A 765 -0.97 23.82 15.27
CA LYS A 765 -0.62 24.22 16.63
C LYS A 765 -1.79 23.84 17.55
N ALA A 766 -1.56 23.66 18.85
CA ALA A 766 -2.62 23.34 19.81
C ALA A 766 -3.85 24.29 19.71
N GLU A 767 -3.61 25.53 19.28
CA GLU A 767 -4.60 26.58 19.04
C GLU A 767 -5.53 26.30 17.82
N ASP A 768 -5.05 25.55 16.82
CA ASP A 768 -5.77 25.18 15.59
C ASP A 768 -6.77 24.01 15.79
N TRP A 769 -6.68 23.30 16.92
CA TRP A 769 -7.57 22.17 17.27
C TRP A 769 -8.85 22.58 17.99
N THR A 770 -8.99 23.86 18.32
CA THR A 770 -10.24 24.35 18.90
C THR A 770 -11.37 24.18 17.88
N LEU A 771 -12.55 23.76 18.33
CA LEU A 771 -13.74 23.66 17.48
C LEU A 771 -14.00 24.98 16.74
N GLU A 772 -13.69 26.11 17.38
CA GLU A 772 -13.81 27.44 16.82
C GLU A 772 -12.83 27.67 15.65
N ALA A 773 -11.57 27.25 15.75
CA ALA A 773 -10.57 27.34 14.68
C ALA A 773 -10.87 26.40 13.51
N VAL A 774 -11.31 25.16 13.80
CA VAL A 774 -11.71 24.20 12.76
C VAL A 774 -12.92 24.72 11.98
N ILE A 775 -13.93 25.24 12.67
CA ILE A 775 -15.10 25.85 12.04
C ILE A 775 -14.71 27.10 11.24
N ARG A 776 -13.80 27.94 11.76
CA ARG A 776 -13.30 29.12 11.04
C ARG A 776 -12.64 28.73 9.73
N ASN A 777 -11.65 27.83 9.78
CA ASN A 777 -10.91 27.36 8.60
C ASN A 777 -11.82 26.69 7.57
N HIS A 778 -12.81 25.92 8.03
CA HIS A 778 -13.76 25.27 7.13
C HIS A 778 -14.68 26.29 6.43
N ILE A 779 -15.22 27.27 7.17
CA ILE A 779 -16.05 28.33 6.59
C ILE A 779 -15.25 29.20 5.62
N GLU A 780 -13.99 29.52 5.93
CA GLU A 780 -13.11 30.29 5.04
C GLU A 780 -12.81 29.55 3.73
N LYS A 781 -12.54 28.24 3.79
CA LYS A 781 -12.34 27.42 2.58
C LYS A 781 -13.60 27.37 1.71
N VAL A 782 -14.78 27.19 2.31
CA VAL A 782 -16.03 27.17 1.53
C VAL A 782 -16.34 28.54 0.94
N LEU A 783 -16.07 29.64 1.66
CA LEU A 783 -16.20 30.99 1.12
C LEU A 783 -15.22 31.25 -0.03
N GLN A 784 -13.98 30.75 0.02
CA GLN A 784 -13.04 30.85 -1.09
C GLN A 784 -13.52 30.10 -2.33
N VAL A 785 -13.97 28.85 -2.18
CA VAL A 785 -14.50 28.03 -3.30
C VAL A 785 -15.76 28.65 -3.91
N THR A 786 -16.54 29.38 -3.13
CA THR A 786 -17.77 30.05 -3.56
C THR A 786 -17.58 31.53 -3.92
N ASN A 787 -16.33 32.02 -4.02
CA ASN A 787 -16.01 33.43 -4.29
C ASN A 787 -16.78 34.41 -3.38
N ASP A 788 -16.79 34.13 -2.07
CA ASP A 788 -17.47 34.90 -1.03
C ASP A 788 -19.02 34.96 -1.18
N ASN A 789 -19.62 34.10 -2.02
CA ASN A 789 -21.07 33.98 -2.18
C ASN A 789 -21.72 33.24 -1.01
N ARG A 790 -22.24 34.02 -0.05
CA ARG A 790 -22.81 33.53 1.21
C ARG A 790 -23.99 32.57 1.03
N SER A 791 -24.81 32.72 -0.02
CA SER A 791 -25.95 31.84 -0.25
C SER A 791 -25.50 30.47 -0.73
N GLN A 792 -24.52 30.42 -1.64
CA GLN A 792 -23.91 29.17 -2.11
C GLN A 792 -23.07 28.51 -1.01
N ALA A 793 -22.31 29.29 -0.25
CA ALA A 793 -21.53 28.79 0.88
C ALA A 793 -22.43 28.15 1.96
N ALA A 794 -23.57 28.75 2.25
CA ALA A 794 -24.53 28.22 3.22
C ALA A 794 -25.16 26.91 2.75
N ALA A 795 -25.53 26.82 1.47
CA ALA A 795 -26.04 25.59 0.87
C ALA A 795 -25.00 24.46 0.90
N MET A 796 -23.75 24.76 0.58
CA MET A 796 -22.65 23.79 0.58
C MET A 796 -22.28 23.31 2.00
N LEU A 797 -22.45 24.18 3.01
CA LEU A 797 -22.26 23.83 4.43
C LEU A 797 -23.50 23.16 5.06
N GLY A 798 -24.63 23.07 4.36
CA GLY A 798 -25.89 22.55 4.90
C GLY A 798 -26.49 23.42 6.02
N LEU A 799 -26.20 24.73 6.02
CA LEU A 799 -26.64 25.67 7.06
C LEU A 799 -27.60 26.73 6.50
N PRO A 800 -28.55 27.26 7.30
CA PRO A 800 -29.27 28.47 6.93
C PRO A 800 -28.32 29.66 6.72
N VAL A 801 -28.61 30.52 5.74
CA VAL A 801 -27.78 31.71 5.42
C VAL A 801 -27.63 32.63 6.65
N SER A 802 -28.67 32.76 7.47
CA SER A 802 -28.64 33.52 8.73
C SER A 802 -27.66 32.94 9.75
N THR A 803 -27.58 31.61 9.86
CA THR A 803 -26.66 30.89 10.76
C THR A 803 -25.21 31.05 10.30
N LEU A 804 -24.96 30.96 8.99
CA LEU A 804 -23.64 31.22 8.42
C LEU A 804 -23.19 32.66 8.66
N GLN A 805 -24.07 33.64 8.46
CA GLN A 805 -23.76 35.06 8.74
C GLN A 805 -23.43 35.31 10.22
N GLY A 806 -24.17 34.67 11.14
CA GLY A 806 -23.88 34.72 12.57
C GLY A 806 -22.49 34.14 12.90
N LYS A 807 -22.13 33.01 12.29
CA LYS A 807 -20.81 32.38 12.46
C LYS A 807 -19.68 33.23 11.87
N ILE A 808 -19.85 33.78 10.67
CA ILE A 808 -18.86 34.69 10.04
C ILE A 808 -18.56 35.89 10.96
N LYS A 809 -19.59 36.51 11.53
CA LYS A 809 -19.44 37.67 12.42
C LYS A 809 -18.80 37.31 13.76
N LYS A 810 -19.19 36.17 14.34
CA LYS A 810 -18.66 35.68 15.63
C LYS A 810 -17.18 35.28 15.53
N LEU A 811 -16.80 34.67 14.40
CA LEU A 811 -15.45 34.13 14.17
C LEU A 811 -14.46 35.16 13.60
N GLY A 812 -14.92 36.37 13.28
CA GLY A 812 -14.09 37.45 12.75
C GLY A 812 -13.66 37.27 11.29
N ILE A 813 -14.41 36.50 10.49
CA ILE A 813 -14.03 36.16 9.11
C ILE A 813 -14.26 37.37 8.19
N GLN A 814 -13.20 37.81 7.51
CA GLN A 814 -13.22 38.92 6.56
C GLN A 814 -13.75 38.44 5.20
N VAL A 815 -14.95 38.90 4.82
CA VAL A 815 -15.58 38.59 3.52
C VAL A 815 -15.46 39.81 2.62
N LYS A 816 -14.88 39.68 1.43
CA LYS A 816 -14.79 40.81 0.49
C LYS A 816 -16.20 41.17 0.01
N ARG A 817 -16.62 42.42 0.20
CA ARG A 817 -17.86 42.91 -0.40
C ARG A 817 -17.61 43.07 -1.89
N ALA A 818 -18.31 42.30 -2.73
CA ALA A 818 -18.47 42.68 -4.13
C ALA A 818 -19.14 44.08 -4.15
N SER A 819 -18.40 45.09 -4.62
CA SER A 819 -18.93 46.44 -4.79
C SER A 819 -20.12 46.41 -5.74
N ARG A 820 -21.33 46.55 -5.18
CA ARG A 820 -22.61 46.61 -5.89
C ARG A 820 -22.73 47.72 -6.94
N VAL A 821 -21.75 48.62 -7.03
CA VAL A 821 -21.74 49.78 -7.94
C VAL A 821 -21.46 49.36 -9.40
N VAL A 822 -20.64 48.34 -9.64
CA VAL A 822 -20.25 47.95 -11.01
C VAL A 822 -21.36 47.15 -11.72
N THR A 823 -22.08 46.30 -10.99
CA THR A 823 -23.19 45.52 -11.56
C THR A 823 -24.41 46.38 -11.90
N PHE A 824 -24.63 47.49 -11.19
CA PHE A 824 -25.76 48.40 -11.47
C PHE A 824 -25.50 49.32 -12.68
N LEU A 825 -24.24 49.73 -12.91
CA LEU A 825 -23.87 50.56 -14.07
C LEU A 825 -23.79 49.77 -15.38
N LEU A 826 -23.43 48.48 -15.34
CA LEU A 826 -23.41 47.62 -16.53
C LEU A 826 -24.81 47.20 -16.99
N ALA A 827 -25.77 47.08 -16.06
CA ALA A 827 -27.16 46.73 -16.38
C ALA A 827 -27.94 47.84 -17.11
N ILE A 828 -27.56 49.10 -16.95
CA ILE A 828 -28.22 50.24 -17.61
C ILE A 828 -27.82 50.37 -19.09
N ASN A 829 -26.66 49.85 -19.49
CA ASN A 829 -26.10 50.00 -20.85
C ASN A 829 -26.26 48.75 -21.76
N GLY A 830 -27.00 47.72 -21.33
CA GLY A 830 -27.39 46.61 -22.21
C GLY A 830 -26.24 45.73 -22.75
N ILE A 831 -25.09 45.66 -22.06
CA ILE A 831 -23.98 44.79 -22.45
C ILE A 831 -24.09 43.44 -21.71
N PRO A 832 -24.16 42.29 -22.41
CA PRO A 832 -24.14 40.98 -21.76
C PRO A 832 -22.71 40.65 -21.31
N VAL A 833 -22.53 40.37 -20.03
CA VAL A 833 -21.24 39.93 -19.45
C VAL A 833 -21.22 38.40 -19.40
N LEU A 834 -20.36 37.77 -20.20
CA LEU A 834 -20.01 36.35 -20.07
C LEU A 834 -19.08 36.18 -18.85
N ALA A 835 -19.34 35.14 -18.05
CA ALA A 835 -18.61 34.85 -16.83
C ALA A 835 -17.20 34.34 -17.15
N GLY A 836 -16.21 35.23 -17.09
CA GLY A 836 -14.79 34.90 -17.24
C GLY A 836 -14.03 36.10 -17.76
N ASP A 837 -13.64 36.99 -16.84
CA ASP A 837 -12.51 37.93 -16.92
C ASP A 837 -12.85 39.26 -16.24
N ILE A 838 -12.41 39.42 -14.99
CA ILE A 838 -12.16 40.76 -14.44
C ILE A 838 -10.84 40.69 -13.66
N SER A 839 -9.77 41.15 -14.31
CA SER A 839 -8.52 41.53 -13.63
C SER A 839 -8.72 42.87 -12.90
N PRO A 840 -8.07 43.13 -11.75
CA PRO A 840 -8.28 44.36 -11.01
C PRO A 840 -7.56 45.54 -11.70
N VAL A 841 -8.32 46.46 -12.27
CA VAL A 841 -7.84 47.80 -12.65
C VAL A 841 -7.86 48.67 -11.39
N SER A 842 -6.70 49.22 -11.03
CA SER A 842 -6.55 50.21 -9.96
C SER A 842 -7.14 51.55 -10.39
N PHE A 843 -8.02 52.14 -9.58
CA PHE A 843 -8.28 53.58 -9.65
C PHE A 843 -8.29 54.18 -8.24
N SER A 844 -7.41 55.16 -8.06
CA SER A 844 -7.40 56.15 -6.99
C SER A 844 -8.57 57.13 -7.17
N HIS A 845 -9.46 57.29 -6.19
CA HIS A 845 -9.32 58.23 -5.08
C HIS A 845 -10.48 58.03 -4.09
#